data_AF-A0A953DVP3-F1
#
_entry.id   AF-A0A953DVP3-F1
#
_cell.length_a   1.000
_cell.length_b   1.000
_cell.length_c   1.000
_cell.angle_alpha   90.00
_cell.angle_beta   90.00
_cell.angle_gamma   90.00
#
_symmetry.space_group_name_H-M   'P 1'
#
loop_
_entity.id
_entity.type
_entity.pdbx_description
1 polymer ?
#
loop_
_entity_poly.entity_id
_entity_poly.type
_entity_poly.pdbx_seq_one_letter_code
_entity_poly.pdbx_strand_id
1 'polypeptide(L)'
;MKGDFSRRFGSASAGDNYSGVLQQQGRVLLDADVNDAQAIETRWQDTAGADIIGAGVAAVPASAPDSFRVEAASLAGGVVTLTLQPGRLWADGILVHLDGPGPVQRTATYLQPPVQDPPADPSTIAAGVRDAVVLEVWRDVINGFQIPEELIEPALGGPDTTERLHTACALRLLRLEDGDTCDNIGPKLDDALASRGQLTVTLQPTTVIPGDCPVVEGGGYTGFEHNLSRIEIAETDGAEPMFKWSRWNGGLVGRGLFDAVARRVTITANLQAIATSGVDSFYLETREFDAAAGRWRTTYGATVTLDNDNRLVLPLVSTFGAIPPAGTPVFFRLWDGLRAIDDFPVGPNPTELVDGIRLEFASPATYVPEDYWTFPVRAGEIANPELLIDAEPPHGIRYHRVPLGILEWDGSPDLSLEEGTIEDCRHVFPPLTRLTTCCTYRVGDGIESHGDFTSIQAAIDHLPARGGEVCVLPGTYRENVLIDGRAHITVQGCGPRSRVISPPPAGEFGTAAPIIHVRNSADIRITGLAIEAHETGIGVLLEAGLPEERPYYQALRTRDVTLAELWIVAGRRCAIEARNVRDIVIRCCRIAMRDLPGPWPGIFFQGIDGLIERNEVRVESRGQVILAAAVTTLASAGLGGIQIAGGSERVRIRDNHIQCGIGNGITLGSVRIIDARGNDVGGPVGWVVNAEDPCNPCLPGDTEVPPDPGGDGGGWHIVSAGALYDIRIAGNRIHDMGLNGIGVIGFFDLAGTDEMISVERLDILDNCITRCLRRTLAPIPRTMQDAMGYGAIALADVSELVVHDNVLSDNGRSDLDPVCGIFVLHGEGIDISRNRILDNGAKSGEGATQARPGRRGGINIVFCVPPTVPVTMLRAENLPEQNGVPALKVHDNIVSAPVGQALMATALGPVSVQGNQFTSRGVVLRGETPSTTLLAAAVLILDLGLSNEVYLQLLAFAAMKQGGLGTSGFAAVSNDRITAARPGVDDLRVGSYLTNGNVLFADNQCMLDLIETGLGLTLSSVLILTLDDLAFHGNQCDCNLLDDFVLSQAVLAAPSLRVADNRFKEGRYNALFSAMSLGVMNNTSGNQATHCLFIRPLPPAPLLVNGPNTELFGPLGTSAEVCGRLADTLPNYGAVATVQPAG
;
A
#
# COMPACT_ATOMS: atom_id res chain seq x y z
N MET A 1 42.62 -19.72 32.41
CA MET A 1 42.42 -20.91 33.28
C MET A 1 43.78 -21.27 33.85
N LYS A 2 43.96 -21.29 35.18
CA LYS A 2 45.27 -21.49 35.85
C LYS A 2 45.09 -22.42 37.06
N GLY A 3 44.82 -23.69 36.76
CA GLY A 3 44.40 -24.76 37.69
C GLY A 3 44.85 -26.13 37.17
N ASP A 4 44.87 -27.15 38.04
CA ASP A 4 45.31 -28.51 37.68
C ASP A 4 44.22 -29.25 36.88
N PHE A 5 44.44 -29.43 35.58
CA PHE A 5 43.48 -29.99 34.63
C PHE A 5 44.16 -31.04 33.73
N SER A 6 43.46 -32.14 33.41
CA SER A 6 44.04 -33.25 32.65
C SER A 6 44.31 -32.90 31.18
N ARG A 7 43.53 -31.98 30.60
CA ARG A 7 43.71 -31.35 29.28
C ARG A 7 42.85 -30.09 29.16
N ARG A 8 43.13 -29.25 28.16
CA ARG A 8 42.26 -28.15 27.71
C ARG A 8 42.10 -28.23 26.19
N PHE A 9 40.92 -28.59 25.68
CA PHE A 9 40.65 -28.50 24.24
C PHE A 9 40.27 -27.07 23.86
N GLY A 10 41.24 -26.28 23.40
CA GLY A 10 40.98 -25.02 22.70
C GLY A 10 40.41 -25.20 21.28
N SER A 11 40.31 -26.45 20.81
CA SER A 11 40.06 -26.82 19.42
C SER A 11 38.73 -27.54 19.17
N ALA A 12 37.69 -27.26 19.97
CA ALA A 12 36.33 -27.40 19.48
C ALA A 12 36.09 -26.25 18.47
N SER A 13 36.51 -26.46 17.23
CA SER A 13 36.47 -25.43 16.19
C SER A 13 35.02 -25.08 15.82
N ALA A 14 34.83 -23.95 15.15
CA ALA A 14 33.52 -23.62 14.58
C ALA A 14 33.05 -24.70 13.57
N GLY A 15 33.98 -25.42 12.93
CA GLY A 15 33.68 -26.50 11.98
C GLY A 15 33.13 -27.78 12.62
N ASP A 16 33.43 -28.05 13.89
CA ASP A 16 33.03 -29.31 14.55
C ASP A 16 31.56 -29.33 15.01
N ASN A 17 30.92 -28.17 15.09
CA ASN A 17 29.47 -28.01 15.34
C ASN A 17 28.92 -28.69 16.62
N TYR A 18 29.76 -29.02 17.61
CA TYR A 18 29.30 -29.52 18.90
C TYR A 18 28.48 -28.49 19.69
N SER A 19 27.42 -28.96 20.35
CA SER A 19 26.45 -28.16 21.10
C SER A 19 26.23 -28.63 22.55
N GLY A 20 27.13 -29.46 23.09
CA GLY A 20 27.09 -29.93 24.49
C GLY A 20 27.76 -31.29 24.70
N VAL A 21 27.85 -31.72 25.96
CA VAL A 21 28.41 -33.03 26.38
C VAL A 21 27.35 -33.81 27.15
N LEU A 22 27.26 -35.13 26.93
CA LEU A 22 26.26 -36.00 27.55
C LEU A 22 26.91 -37.06 28.45
N GLN A 23 26.59 -37.02 29.75
CA GLN A 23 27.07 -38.03 30.70
C GLN A 23 26.47 -39.41 30.42
N GLN A 24 27.31 -40.45 30.47
CA GLN A 24 26.88 -41.85 30.31
C GLN A 24 26.86 -42.58 31.66
N GLN A 25 25.79 -43.33 31.92
CA GLN A 25 25.63 -44.11 33.14
C GLN A 25 26.79 -45.11 33.32
N GLY A 26 27.43 -45.07 34.50
CA GLY A 26 28.50 -46.01 34.86
C GLY A 26 29.86 -45.74 34.20
N ARG A 27 30.07 -44.57 33.58
CA ARG A 27 31.40 -44.09 33.18
C ARG A 27 32.04 -43.27 34.29
N VAL A 28 33.37 -43.21 34.29
CA VAL A 28 34.14 -42.22 35.06
C VAL A 28 33.98 -40.88 34.36
N LEU A 29 33.72 -39.82 35.13
CA LEU A 29 33.74 -38.44 34.63
C LEU A 29 35.17 -37.88 34.76
N LEU A 30 35.62 -37.17 33.73
CA LEU A 30 36.86 -36.40 33.76
C LEU A 30 36.54 -34.91 33.97
N ASP A 31 37.50 -34.17 34.52
CA ASP A 31 37.50 -32.70 34.56
C ASP A 31 37.28 -32.11 33.16
N ALA A 32 37.92 -32.73 32.16
CA ALA A 32 37.81 -32.36 30.76
C ALA A 32 36.37 -32.43 30.23
N ASP A 33 35.54 -33.38 30.66
CA ASP A 33 34.16 -33.51 30.16
C ASP A 33 33.29 -32.31 30.59
N VAL A 34 33.58 -31.73 31.75
CA VAL A 34 32.92 -30.52 32.28
C VAL A 34 33.50 -29.26 31.65
N ASN A 35 34.82 -29.19 31.51
CA ASN A 35 35.52 -28.07 30.88
C ASN A 35 35.14 -27.92 29.40
N ASP A 36 35.05 -29.03 28.66
CA ASP A 36 34.63 -29.07 27.25
C ASP A 36 33.17 -28.63 27.10
N ALA A 37 32.28 -29.02 28.04
CA ALA A 37 30.88 -28.56 28.06
C ALA A 37 30.75 -27.05 28.29
N GLN A 38 31.47 -26.50 29.28
CA GLN A 38 31.47 -25.06 29.55
C GLN A 38 32.07 -24.25 28.39
N ALA A 39 33.08 -24.77 27.71
CA ALA A 39 33.68 -24.12 26.54
C ALA A 39 32.68 -24.02 25.37
N ILE A 40 31.91 -25.08 25.10
CA ILE A 40 30.88 -25.08 24.06
C ILE A 40 29.77 -24.06 24.38
N GLU A 41 29.26 -24.07 25.60
CA GLU A 41 28.19 -23.15 26.05
C GLU A 41 28.66 -21.68 26.00
N THR A 42 29.84 -21.38 26.55
CA THR A 42 30.39 -20.01 26.57
C THR A 42 30.58 -19.47 25.15
N ARG A 43 31.12 -20.30 24.24
CA ARG A 43 31.27 -19.96 22.81
C ARG A 43 29.93 -19.65 22.15
N TRP A 44 28.89 -20.43 22.44
CA TRP A 44 27.55 -20.17 21.91
C TRP A 44 26.97 -18.85 22.45
N GLN A 45 27.08 -18.59 23.75
CA GLN A 45 26.61 -17.35 24.38
C GLN A 45 27.32 -16.11 23.83
N ASP A 46 28.65 -16.13 23.73
CA ASP A 46 29.44 -15.00 23.24
C ASP A 46 29.14 -14.73 21.74
N THR A 47 29.06 -15.78 20.91
CA THR A 47 28.69 -15.64 19.48
C THR A 47 27.27 -15.10 19.32
N ALA A 48 26.29 -15.66 20.05
CA ALA A 48 24.91 -15.20 19.99
C ALA A 48 24.76 -13.75 20.49
N GLY A 49 25.54 -13.35 21.50
CA GLY A 49 25.61 -11.97 21.97
C GLY A 49 26.09 -11.01 20.88
N ALA A 50 27.18 -11.35 20.20
CA ALA A 50 27.74 -10.53 19.12
C ALA A 50 26.78 -10.45 17.91
N ASP A 51 26.17 -11.57 17.49
CA ASP A 51 25.22 -11.61 16.37
C ASP A 51 23.90 -10.85 16.66
N ILE A 52 23.45 -10.81 17.91
CA ILE A 52 22.16 -10.20 18.31
C ILE A 52 22.29 -8.71 18.67
N ILE A 53 23.40 -8.32 19.29
CA ILE A 53 23.57 -6.99 19.91
C ILE A 53 24.58 -6.14 19.12
N GLY A 54 25.53 -6.78 18.45
CA GLY A 54 26.61 -6.15 17.68
C GLY A 54 27.99 -6.59 18.18
N ALA A 55 28.87 -6.93 17.25
CA ALA A 55 30.31 -7.08 17.48
C ALA A 55 31.01 -5.70 17.51
N GLY A 56 32.13 -5.60 18.21
CA GLY A 56 32.97 -4.40 18.29
C GLY A 56 32.39 -3.19 19.04
N VAL A 57 31.17 -3.28 19.58
CA VAL A 57 30.44 -2.15 20.18
C VAL A 57 30.24 -2.29 21.69
N ALA A 58 30.17 -1.14 22.37
CA ALA A 58 29.76 -1.02 23.77
C ALA A 58 28.24 -0.82 23.85
N ALA A 59 27.48 -1.89 24.03
CA ALA A 59 26.02 -1.86 23.93
C ALA A 59 25.32 -1.93 25.29
N VAL A 60 24.44 -0.97 25.58
CA VAL A 60 23.68 -0.89 26.85
C VAL A 60 22.18 -1.03 26.60
N PRO A 61 21.43 -1.70 27.49
CA PRO A 61 20.02 -1.97 27.24
C PRO A 61 19.19 -0.71 27.48
N ALA A 62 18.19 -0.43 26.63
CA ALA A 62 17.28 0.71 26.83
C ALA A 62 16.45 0.68 28.13
N SER A 63 16.52 -0.40 28.93
CA SER A 63 15.96 -0.48 30.29
C SER A 63 16.93 -0.08 31.41
N ALA A 64 18.21 0.17 31.09
CA ALA A 64 19.22 0.73 31.98
C ALA A 64 20.28 1.49 31.15
N PRO A 65 19.90 2.55 30.41
CA PRO A 65 20.78 3.27 29.47
C PRO A 65 21.96 3.96 30.15
N ASP A 66 21.88 4.18 31.46
CA ASP A 66 22.91 4.79 32.29
C ASP A 66 24.07 3.83 32.59
N SER A 67 23.90 2.51 32.42
CA SER A 67 24.90 1.48 32.77
C SER A 67 26.29 1.77 32.17
N PHE A 68 27.35 1.85 32.98
CA PHE A 68 28.71 2.18 32.54
C PHE A 68 28.88 3.58 31.89
N ARG A 69 27.92 4.51 32.02
CA ARG A 69 28.10 5.90 31.56
C ARG A 69 29.21 6.56 32.37
N VAL A 70 30.19 7.17 31.70
CA VAL A 70 31.19 8.04 32.32
C VAL A 70 30.54 9.40 32.57
N GLU A 71 30.48 9.82 33.83
CA GLU A 71 29.83 11.09 34.22
C GLU A 71 30.83 12.20 34.49
N ALA A 72 32.03 11.84 34.96
CA ALA A 72 33.14 12.75 35.18
C ALA A 72 34.49 12.03 35.03
N ALA A 73 35.52 12.79 34.65
CA ALA A 73 36.92 12.37 34.65
C ALA A 73 37.76 13.40 35.40
N SER A 74 38.76 12.96 36.17
CA SER A 74 39.64 13.86 36.93
C SER A 74 41.10 13.42 36.86
N LEU A 75 41.99 14.37 36.60
CA LEU A 75 43.43 14.21 36.54
C LEU A 75 44.08 14.69 37.84
N ALA A 76 44.26 13.77 38.79
CA ALA A 76 44.82 14.08 40.12
C ALA A 76 46.15 13.34 40.32
N GLY A 77 47.24 14.07 40.59
CA GLY A 77 48.54 13.48 40.91
C GLY A 77 49.17 12.63 39.78
N GLY A 78 48.79 12.86 38.53
CA GLY A 78 49.21 12.05 37.37
C GLY A 78 48.35 10.81 37.13
N VAL A 79 47.23 10.65 37.85
CA VAL A 79 46.29 9.53 37.71
C VAL A 79 44.96 10.05 37.17
N VAL A 80 44.43 9.43 36.12
CA VAL A 80 43.09 9.69 35.61
C VAL A 80 42.08 8.80 36.35
N THR A 81 41.14 9.43 37.06
CA THR A 81 40.05 8.76 37.76
C THR A 81 38.72 9.08 37.07
N LEU A 82 38.00 8.03 36.68
CA LEU A 82 36.70 8.11 36.03
C LEU A 82 35.61 7.79 37.06
N THR A 83 34.49 8.50 36.99
CA THR A 83 33.27 8.22 37.77
C THR A 83 32.21 7.66 36.83
N LEU A 84 31.70 6.45 37.10
CA LEU A 84 30.78 5.74 36.21
C LEU A 84 29.51 5.28 36.93
N GLN A 85 28.38 5.28 36.23
CA GLN A 85 27.14 4.69 36.75
C GLN A 85 27.21 3.15 36.77
N PRO A 86 26.79 2.49 37.86
CA PRO A 86 26.69 1.03 37.94
C PRO A 86 25.60 0.48 37.01
N GLY A 87 25.69 -0.80 36.63
CA GLY A 87 24.73 -1.43 35.74
C GLY A 87 25.28 -2.64 34.99
N ARG A 88 24.74 -2.88 33.78
CA ARG A 88 25.18 -3.97 32.87
C ARG A 88 25.35 -3.49 31.43
N LEU A 89 26.36 -4.02 30.76
CA LEU A 89 26.74 -3.66 29.40
C LEU A 89 27.15 -4.93 28.64
N TRP A 90 26.98 -4.94 27.32
CA TRP A 90 27.54 -5.95 26.42
C TRP A 90 28.69 -5.33 25.64
N ALA A 91 29.90 -5.86 25.83
CA ALA A 91 31.11 -5.43 25.14
C ALA A 91 31.49 -6.50 24.13
N ASP A 92 31.38 -6.20 22.83
CA ASP A 92 31.61 -7.19 21.75
C ASP A 92 30.81 -8.48 21.97
N GLY A 93 29.51 -8.33 22.27
CA GLY A 93 28.62 -9.43 22.63
C GLY A 93 28.76 -10.00 24.05
N ILE A 94 29.85 -9.73 24.78
CA ILE A 94 30.08 -10.30 26.12
C ILE A 94 29.40 -9.45 27.21
N LEU A 95 28.49 -10.07 27.97
CA LEU A 95 27.83 -9.44 29.12
C LEU A 95 28.80 -9.22 30.28
N VAL A 96 28.89 -7.96 30.74
CA VAL A 96 29.67 -7.52 31.91
C VAL A 96 28.81 -6.64 32.84
N HIS A 97 29.11 -6.69 34.13
CA HIS A 97 28.41 -5.98 35.20
C HIS A 97 29.37 -5.05 35.96
N LEU A 98 28.85 -3.92 36.43
CA LEU A 98 29.55 -2.98 37.32
C LEU A 98 28.65 -2.71 38.53
N ASP A 99 28.97 -3.33 39.66
CA ASP A 99 28.15 -3.23 40.87
C ASP A 99 28.49 -1.99 41.70
N GLY A 100 27.45 -1.33 42.20
CA GLY A 100 27.53 -0.20 43.11
C GLY A 100 26.14 0.29 43.55
N PRO A 101 25.99 0.86 44.76
CA PRO A 101 24.74 1.48 45.22
C PRO A 101 24.53 2.91 44.68
N GLY A 102 25.41 3.37 43.80
CA GLY A 102 25.52 4.71 43.21
C GLY A 102 26.80 4.80 42.38
N PRO A 103 27.18 5.98 41.88
CA PRO A 103 28.35 6.16 41.01
C PRO A 103 29.64 5.57 41.59
N VAL A 104 30.40 4.87 40.73
CA VAL A 104 31.56 4.06 41.06
C VAL A 104 32.81 4.70 40.46
N GLN A 105 33.83 4.95 41.30
CA GLN A 105 35.10 5.51 40.85
C GLN A 105 36.10 4.41 40.46
N ARG A 106 36.81 4.62 39.34
CA ARG A 106 37.80 3.71 38.78
C ARG A 106 38.98 4.47 38.17
N THR A 107 40.19 3.94 38.33
CA THR A 107 41.39 4.45 37.67
C THR A 107 41.48 3.94 36.24
N ALA A 108 41.85 4.81 35.29
CA ALA A 108 42.13 4.45 33.90
C ALA A 108 43.63 4.64 33.58
N THR A 109 44.16 3.79 32.70
CA THR A 109 45.58 3.79 32.29
C THR A 109 45.70 3.70 30.77
N TYR A 110 46.67 4.38 30.16
CA TYR A 110 46.87 4.28 28.71
C TYR A 110 47.16 2.85 28.24
N LEU A 111 46.61 2.49 27.09
CA LEU A 111 46.97 1.28 26.35
C LEU A 111 48.48 1.31 26.03
N GLN A 112 49.05 0.11 25.92
CA GLN A 112 50.49 -0.11 25.74
C GLN A 112 50.76 -0.72 24.34
N PRO A 113 52.03 -0.79 23.89
CA PRO A 113 52.38 -1.48 22.66
C PRO A 113 51.90 -2.94 22.68
N PRO A 114 51.41 -3.49 21.54
CA PRO A 114 51.41 -2.88 20.20
C PRO A 114 50.20 -1.97 19.91
N VAL A 115 49.27 -1.79 20.84
CA VAL A 115 47.99 -1.09 20.60
C VAL A 115 48.15 0.43 20.58
N GLN A 116 49.03 0.96 21.42
CA GLN A 116 49.49 2.35 21.35
C GLN A 116 51.01 2.39 21.56
N ASP A 117 51.74 2.65 20.48
CA ASP A 117 53.21 2.66 20.45
C ASP A 117 53.73 3.93 19.73
N PRO A 118 54.44 4.84 20.42
CA PRO A 118 54.74 4.82 21.85
C PRO A 118 53.47 4.99 22.72
N PRO A 119 53.44 4.45 23.95
CA PRO A 119 52.34 4.68 24.88
C PRO A 119 52.25 6.15 25.28
N ALA A 120 51.03 6.67 25.40
CA ALA A 120 50.80 8.01 25.91
C ALA A 120 50.92 8.08 27.46
N ASP A 121 51.19 9.27 27.97
CA ASP A 121 51.42 9.53 29.41
C ASP A 121 50.50 10.64 29.93
N PRO A 122 49.93 10.55 31.15
CA PRO A 122 49.02 11.56 31.70
C PRO A 122 49.63 12.97 31.85
N SER A 123 50.96 13.10 31.93
CA SER A 123 51.63 14.42 31.93
C SER A 123 51.59 15.15 30.58
N THR A 124 51.17 14.46 29.52
CA THR A 124 50.96 15.05 28.18
C THR A 124 49.53 15.54 27.95
N ILE A 125 48.65 15.43 28.94
CA ILE A 125 47.28 15.95 28.89
C ILE A 125 47.33 17.49 28.97
N ALA A 126 46.64 18.16 28.06
CA ALA A 126 46.60 19.61 27.93
C ALA A 126 45.34 20.07 27.17
N ALA A 127 45.07 21.37 27.16
CA ALA A 127 43.98 21.96 26.39
C ALA A 127 44.05 21.58 24.89
N GLY A 128 43.01 20.94 24.37
CA GLY A 128 42.91 20.41 23.00
C GLY A 128 43.36 18.96 22.83
N VAL A 129 43.76 18.26 23.90
CA VAL A 129 44.04 16.81 23.86
C VAL A 129 42.73 16.02 23.95
N ARG A 130 42.64 14.92 23.19
CA ARG A 130 41.49 14.00 23.20
C ARG A 130 41.94 12.59 23.54
N ASP A 131 41.23 11.93 24.47
CA ASP A 131 41.50 10.56 24.90
C ASP A 131 40.22 9.73 24.90
N ALA A 132 40.18 8.57 24.24
CA ALA A 132 39.05 7.64 24.36
C ALA A 132 39.16 6.80 25.64
N VAL A 133 38.07 6.76 26.42
CA VAL A 133 37.87 5.77 27.48
C VAL A 133 37.50 4.44 26.84
N VAL A 134 38.34 3.44 27.02
CA VAL A 134 38.14 2.08 26.50
C VAL A 134 37.83 1.14 27.65
N LEU A 135 36.75 0.37 27.53
CA LEU A 135 36.48 -0.77 28.38
C LEU A 135 37.19 -1.99 27.80
N GLU A 136 38.12 -2.54 28.57
CA GLU A 136 38.83 -3.78 28.26
C GLU A 136 38.20 -4.92 29.06
N VAL A 137 37.58 -5.90 28.39
CA VAL A 137 36.84 -7.02 28.98
C VAL A 137 37.53 -8.34 28.65
N TRP A 138 37.63 -9.25 29.61
CA TRP A 138 38.18 -10.59 29.38
C TRP A 138 37.58 -11.65 30.31
N ARG A 139 37.77 -12.93 29.97
CA ARG A 139 37.40 -14.06 30.81
C ARG A 139 38.59 -14.48 31.67
N ASP A 140 38.62 -14.04 32.92
CA ASP A 140 39.60 -14.48 33.92
C ASP A 140 39.13 -15.75 34.65
N VAL A 141 40.02 -16.42 35.39
CA VAL A 141 39.66 -17.57 36.24
C VAL A 141 40.06 -17.31 37.68
N ILE A 142 39.04 -17.25 38.54
CA ILE A 142 39.16 -17.02 39.97
C ILE A 142 39.25 -18.38 40.66
N ASN A 143 40.41 -18.62 41.29
CA ASN A 143 40.64 -19.80 42.11
C ASN A 143 39.89 -19.69 43.45
N GLY A 144 39.51 -20.83 44.05
CA GLY A 144 38.80 -20.84 45.34
C GLY A 144 39.53 -20.09 46.46
N PHE A 145 40.87 -20.13 46.49
CA PHE A 145 41.66 -19.41 47.49
C PHE A 145 41.80 -17.89 47.24
N GLN A 146 41.34 -17.34 46.11
CA GLN A 146 41.24 -15.89 45.91
C GLN A 146 40.08 -15.29 46.71
N ILE A 147 38.90 -15.94 46.69
CA ILE A 147 37.68 -15.53 47.40
C ILE A 147 37.16 -16.72 48.25
N PRO A 148 37.91 -17.14 49.29
CA PRO A 148 37.60 -18.37 50.03
C PRO A 148 36.29 -18.29 50.81
N GLU A 149 35.87 -17.09 51.22
CA GLU A 149 34.58 -16.82 51.86
C GLU A 149 33.35 -17.08 50.96
N GLU A 150 33.53 -17.16 49.64
CA GLU A 150 32.46 -17.44 48.67
C GLU A 150 32.62 -18.83 48.01
N LEU A 151 33.86 -19.24 47.70
CA LEU A 151 34.13 -20.38 46.83
C LEU A 151 34.60 -21.66 47.53
N ILE A 152 35.05 -21.59 48.79
CA ILE A 152 35.52 -22.75 49.55
C ILE A 152 34.45 -23.18 50.55
N GLU A 153 33.80 -24.32 50.29
CA GLU A 153 32.76 -24.90 51.15
C GLU A 153 33.32 -25.25 52.55
N PRO A 154 32.91 -24.55 53.63
CA PRO A 154 33.44 -24.80 54.98
C PRO A 154 33.15 -26.21 55.50
N ALA A 155 32.04 -26.83 55.09
CA ALA A 155 31.66 -28.19 55.51
C ALA A 155 32.58 -29.30 54.97
N LEU A 156 33.36 -29.03 53.91
CA LEU A 156 34.36 -29.97 53.38
C LEU A 156 35.72 -29.84 54.06
N GLY A 157 35.91 -28.86 54.95
CA GLY A 157 37.16 -28.66 55.69
C GLY A 157 38.23 -27.84 54.95
N GLY A 158 37.84 -27.07 53.93
CA GLY A 158 38.72 -26.18 53.18
C GLY A 158 39.43 -26.69 51.90
N PRO A 159 39.07 -27.81 51.25
CA PRO A 159 39.68 -28.20 49.97
C PRO A 159 39.19 -27.31 48.83
N ASP A 160 40.07 -27.00 47.87
CA ASP A 160 39.66 -26.50 46.57
C ASP A 160 39.03 -27.64 45.74
N THR A 161 38.14 -27.29 44.82
CA THR A 161 37.34 -28.26 44.05
C THR A 161 37.05 -27.82 42.62
N THR A 162 36.75 -26.53 42.41
CA THR A 162 36.33 -25.97 41.12
C THR A 162 36.61 -24.46 41.09
N GLU A 163 37.32 -23.99 40.08
CA GLU A 163 37.51 -22.55 39.84
C GLU A 163 36.23 -21.89 39.29
N ARG A 164 36.21 -20.55 39.16
CA ARG A 164 35.12 -19.81 38.50
C ARG A 164 35.64 -19.00 37.31
N LEU A 165 34.96 -19.10 36.18
CA LEU A 165 35.18 -18.22 35.03
C LEU A 165 34.48 -16.88 35.30
N HIS A 166 35.23 -15.78 35.33
CA HIS A 166 34.75 -14.46 35.69
C HIS A 166 34.91 -13.49 34.52
N THR A 167 33.88 -12.73 34.17
CA THR A 167 34.00 -11.61 33.22
C THR A 167 34.68 -10.44 33.92
N ALA A 168 36.00 -10.39 33.87
CA ALA A 168 36.77 -9.28 34.40
C ALA A 168 36.74 -8.10 33.41
N CYS A 169 36.86 -6.89 33.92
CA CYS A 169 37.03 -5.70 33.10
C CYS A 169 37.97 -4.68 33.74
N ALA A 170 38.46 -3.75 32.94
CA ALA A 170 39.27 -2.62 33.36
C ALA A 170 39.03 -1.42 32.43
N LEU A 171 39.33 -0.22 32.92
CA LEU A 171 39.28 1.00 32.12
C LEU A 171 40.68 1.35 31.61
N ARG A 172 40.72 1.74 30.35
CA ARG A 172 41.92 2.14 29.61
C ARG A 172 41.70 3.50 28.96
N LEU A 173 42.80 4.14 28.58
CA LEU A 173 42.80 5.33 27.73
C LEU A 173 43.50 5.03 26.41
N LEU A 174 43.00 5.60 25.31
CA LEU A 174 43.69 5.67 24.03
C LEU A 174 43.86 7.15 23.66
N ARG A 175 45.08 7.64 23.55
CA ARG A 175 45.34 8.97 22.97
C ARG A 175 44.85 8.98 21.52
N LEU A 176 44.02 9.95 21.16
CA LEU A 176 43.40 10.03 19.84
C LEU A 176 44.20 10.91 18.86
N GLU A 177 44.00 10.64 17.57
CA GLU A 177 44.51 11.42 16.45
C GLU A 177 43.44 12.38 15.88
N ASP A 178 43.87 13.37 15.08
CA ASP A 178 42.97 14.30 14.39
C ASP A 178 42.01 13.56 13.43
N GLY A 179 40.75 13.42 13.84
CA GLY A 179 39.70 12.73 13.07
C GLY A 179 39.20 11.41 13.67
N ASP A 180 39.74 10.98 14.81
CA ASP A 180 39.22 9.83 15.55
C ASP A 180 37.87 10.13 16.24
N THR A 181 36.92 9.20 16.16
CA THR A 181 35.57 9.28 16.74
C THR A 181 35.13 7.93 17.29
N CYS A 182 34.05 7.89 18.09
CA CYS A 182 33.49 6.64 18.62
C CYS A 182 33.29 5.54 17.55
N ASP A 183 32.87 5.92 16.33
CA ASP A 183 32.56 5.00 15.24
C ASP A 183 33.78 4.40 14.53
N ASN A 184 34.96 5.05 14.59
CA ASN A 184 36.11 4.69 13.75
C ASN A 184 37.33 4.12 14.50
N ILE A 185 37.38 4.26 15.84
CA ILE A 185 38.49 3.76 16.65
C ILE A 185 38.45 2.24 16.90
N GLY A 186 37.33 1.55 16.65
CA GLY A 186 37.19 0.11 16.89
C GLY A 186 38.36 -0.74 16.37
N PRO A 187 38.73 -0.65 15.07
CA PRO A 187 39.88 -1.38 14.51
C PRO A 187 41.25 -1.00 15.08
N LYS A 188 41.39 0.14 15.79
CA LYS A 188 42.61 0.48 16.55
C LYS A 188 42.69 -0.27 17.89
N LEU A 189 41.60 -0.90 18.35
CA LEU A 189 41.51 -1.60 19.64
C LEU A 189 41.69 -3.13 19.52
N ASP A 190 41.68 -3.67 18.31
CA ASP A 190 41.70 -5.11 18.00
C ASP A 190 42.85 -5.86 18.71
N ASP A 191 42.50 -6.92 19.45
CA ASP A 191 43.48 -7.73 20.20
C ASP A 191 44.12 -8.80 19.31
N ALA A 192 44.92 -8.35 18.34
CA ALA A 192 45.55 -9.18 17.31
C ALA A 192 46.66 -10.10 17.87
N LEU A 193 46.29 -11.17 18.59
CA LEU A 193 47.21 -12.15 19.17
C LEU A 193 48.26 -12.70 18.17
N ALA A 194 47.91 -12.80 16.88
CA ALA A 194 48.83 -13.22 15.82
C ALA A 194 49.99 -12.24 15.54
N SER A 195 49.97 -11.03 16.10
CA SER A 195 51.08 -10.06 16.07
C SER A 195 51.98 -10.10 17.31
N ARG A 196 51.58 -10.87 18.35
CA ARG A 196 52.39 -11.09 19.54
C ARG A 196 53.42 -12.20 19.29
N GLY A 197 54.43 -12.27 20.15
CA GLY A 197 55.50 -13.26 20.03
C GLY A 197 55.00 -14.70 20.07
N GLN A 198 55.60 -15.54 19.23
CA GLN A 198 55.22 -16.93 19.02
C GLN A 198 56.08 -17.88 19.87
N LEU A 199 55.58 -19.10 20.10
CA LEU A 199 56.32 -20.17 20.77
C LEU A 199 56.23 -21.46 19.94
N THR A 200 57.38 -22.10 19.72
CA THR A 200 57.44 -23.51 19.33
C THR A 200 57.80 -24.34 20.56
N VAL A 201 57.12 -25.48 20.72
CA VAL A 201 57.42 -26.45 21.78
C VAL A 201 57.65 -27.81 21.16
N THR A 202 58.82 -28.39 21.41
CA THR A 202 59.19 -29.74 20.95
C THR A 202 59.59 -30.61 22.12
N LEU A 203 59.57 -31.92 21.91
CA LEU A 203 60.27 -32.88 22.77
C LEU A 203 61.64 -33.18 22.18
N GLN A 204 62.60 -33.56 23.03
CA GLN A 204 63.88 -34.09 22.57
C GLN A 204 63.64 -35.27 21.61
N PRO A 205 64.22 -35.27 20.39
CA PRO A 205 64.00 -36.33 19.41
C PRO A 205 64.30 -37.72 19.97
N THR A 206 63.43 -38.69 19.65
CA THR A 206 63.57 -40.06 20.16
C THR A 206 64.73 -40.79 19.49
N THR A 207 65.66 -41.32 20.29
CA THR A 207 66.80 -42.11 19.81
C THR A 207 66.40 -43.57 19.74
N VAL A 208 66.09 -44.06 18.53
CA VAL A 208 65.64 -45.44 18.29
C VAL A 208 66.81 -46.33 17.87
N ILE A 209 67.07 -47.40 18.63
CA ILE A 209 68.01 -48.46 18.22
C ILE A 209 67.30 -49.35 17.18
N PRO A 210 67.84 -49.49 15.95
CA PRO A 210 67.21 -50.30 14.90
C PRO A 210 67.44 -51.80 15.11
N GLY A 211 66.38 -52.60 14.96
CA GLY A 211 66.37 -54.06 15.04
C GLY A 211 64.97 -54.62 14.76
N ASP A 212 64.81 -55.95 14.82
CA ASP A 212 63.53 -56.63 14.55
C ASP A 212 62.40 -56.21 15.52
N CYS A 213 62.78 -55.77 16.72
CA CYS A 213 61.96 -54.96 17.62
C CYS A 213 62.76 -53.68 17.95
N PRO A 214 62.43 -52.51 17.36
CA PRO A 214 63.12 -51.26 17.68
C PRO A 214 62.81 -50.82 19.11
N VAL A 215 63.82 -50.28 19.80
CA VAL A 215 63.71 -49.81 21.20
C VAL A 215 64.18 -48.36 21.28
N VAL A 216 63.45 -47.53 22.02
CA VAL A 216 63.87 -46.15 22.33
C VAL A 216 64.89 -46.18 23.46
N GLU A 217 66.10 -45.67 23.19
CA GLU A 217 67.21 -45.56 24.17
C GLU A 217 67.11 -44.29 25.02
N GLY A 218 66.48 -43.23 24.48
CA GLY A 218 66.23 -41.97 25.18
C GLY A 218 65.55 -40.93 24.28
N GLY A 219 65.24 -39.77 24.85
CA GLY A 219 64.40 -38.74 24.21
C GLY A 219 62.91 -38.93 24.47
N GLY A 220 62.08 -38.04 23.94
CA GLY A 220 60.69 -37.85 24.35
C GLY A 220 60.57 -37.05 25.65
N TYR A 221 59.38 -37.09 26.27
CA TYR A 221 59.14 -36.53 27.60
C TYR A 221 59.57 -37.54 28.67
N THR A 222 60.43 -37.11 29.59
CA THR A 222 61.02 -37.99 30.63
C THR A 222 60.39 -37.83 32.01
N GLY A 223 59.38 -36.96 32.16
CA GLY A 223 58.72 -36.72 33.44
C GLY A 223 57.83 -37.90 33.88
N PHE A 224 57.69 -38.09 35.19
CA PHE A 224 56.98 -39.22 35.79
C PHE A 224 55.44 -39.11 35.80
N GLU A 225 54.88 -37.91 35.58
CA GLU A 225 53.45 -37.62 35.71
C GLU A 225 52.82 -37.15 34.40
N HIS A 226 51.51 -37.38 34.24
CA HIS A 226 50.73 -36.79 33.15
C HIS A 226 50.35 -35.36 33.51
N ASN A 227 50.87 -34.38 32.78
CA ASN A 227 50.82 -32.96 33.14
C ASN A 227 50.17 -32.12 32.03
N LEU A 228 49.49 -31.03 32.41
CA LEU A 228 49.15 -29.93 31.50
C LEU A 228 50.15 -28.81 31.75
N SER A 229 51.22 -28.79 30.98
CA SER A 229 52.28 -27.79 31.14
C SER A 229 51.81 -26.42 30.65
N ARG A 230 52.23 -25.36 31.34
CA ARG A 230 51.94 -23.97 31.02
C ARG A 230 53.22 -23.14 30.98
N ILE A 231 53.39 -22.39 29.91
CA ILE A 231 54.36 -21.29 29.78
C ILE A 231 53.57 -20.00 29.83
N GLU A 232 53.93 -19.04 30.69
CA GLU A 232 53.25 -17.74 30.80
C GLU A 232 54.27 -16.60 30.92
N ILE A 233 54.07 -15.49 30.22
CA ILE A 233 54.93 -14.32 30.32
C ILE A 233 54.74 -13.66 31.70
N ALA A 234 55.84 -13.34 32.36
CA ALA A 234 55.86 -12.76 33.69
C ALA A 234 55.71 -11.23 33.65
N GLU A 235 55.07 -10.68 34.68
CA GLU A 235 55.13 -9.26 35.00
C GLU A 235 56.41 -9.04 35.83
N THR A 236 57.26 -8.07 35.45
CA THR A 236 58.60 -7.87 36.04
C THR A 236 58.96 -6.40 36.05
N ASP A 237 59.81 -5.97 37.00
CA ASP A 237 60.34 -4.60 37.04
C ASP A 237 61.51 -4.37 36.06
N GLY A 238 61.89 -5.40 35.27
CA GLY A 238 62.95 -5.36 34.27
C GLY A 238 62.43 -5.15 32.84
N ALA A 239 63.32 -4.69 31.95
CA ALA A 239 62.99 -4.43 30.54
C ALA A 239 63.15 -5.66 29.62
N GLU A 240 63.83 -6.71 30.08
CA GLU A 240 63.99 -7.96 29.34
C GLU A 240 62.77 -8.87 29.63
N PRO A 241 62.06 -9.37 28.60
CA PRO A 241 60.86 -10.17 28.83
C PRO A 241 61.24 -11.56 29.37
N MET A 242 60.59 -11.93 30.48
CA MET A 242 60.78 -13.22 31.14
C MET A 242 59.50 -14.05 31.09
N PHE A 243 59.64 -15.37 31.07
CA PHE A 243 58.52 -16.30 31.24
C PHE A 243 58.66 -17.08 32.55
N LYS A 244 57.51 -17.34 33.18
CA LYS A 244 57.35 -18.31 34.26
C LYS A 244 56.68 -19.57 33.70
N TRP A 245 56.94 -20.72 34.30
CA TRP A 245 56.37 -21.98 33.83
C TRP A 245 55.83 -22.84 34.98
N SER A 246 54.91 -23.74 34.67
CA SER A 246 54.44 -24.74 35.62
C SER A 246 54.02 -26.04 34.95
N ARG A 247 54.35 -27.18 35.58
CA ARG A 247 53.89 -28.50 35.14
C ARG A 247 52.40 -28.76 35.39
N TRP A 248 51.82 -28.11 36.41
CA TRP A 248 50.41 -28.25 36.82
C TRP A 248 49.53 -27.09 36.33
N ASN A 249 49.81 -26.52 35.15
CA ASN A 249 49.11 -25.35 34.58
C ASN A 249 48.99 -24.12 35.53
N GLY A 250 49.89 -23.99 36.50
CA GLY A 250 49.83 -22.95 37.53
C GLY A 250 48.75 -23.18 38.60
N GLY A 251 48.28 -24.41 38.78
CA GLY A 251 47.29 -24.79 39.79
C GLY A 251 47.83 -24.91 41.22
N LEU A 252 49.15 -24.86 41.44
CA LEU A 252 49.70 -24.85 42.79
C LEU A 252 49.57 -23.44 43.40
N VAL A 253 48.60 -23.28 44.29
CA VAL A 253 48.20 -21.98 44.87
C VAL A 253 48.02 -22.08 46.38
N GLY A 254 47.94 -20.94 47.08
CA GLY A 254 47.58 -20.90 48.50
C GLY A 254 47.28 -19.49 48.99
N ARG A 255 47.13 -19.35 50.32
CA ARG A 255 47.17 -18.04 50.99
C ARG A 255 48.21 -18.06 52.09
N GLY A 256 48.78 -16.91 52.42
CA GLY A 256 49.77 -16.81 53.50
C GLY A 256 49.96 -15.41 54.06
N LEU A 257 50.46 -15.37 55.30
CA LEU A 257 50.83 -14.15 56.01
C LEU A 257 52.27 -13.79 55.68
N PHE A 258 52.46 -12.62 55.06
CA PHE A 258 53.77 -12.09 54.68
C PHE A 258 54.42 -11.33 55.84
N ASP A 259 55.68 -11.65 56.12
CA ASP A 259 56.55 -10.90 57.03
C ASP A 259 57.75 -10.35 56.23
N ALA A 260 57.72 -9.05 55.94
CA ALA A 260 58.76 -8.34 55.21
C ALA A 260 60.07 -8.15 56.02
N VAL A 261 60.03 -8.29 57.35
CA VAL A 261 61.19 -8.13 58.25
C VAL A 261 61.92 -9.46 58.40
N ALA A 262 61.19 -10.55 58.68
CA ALA A 262 61.74 -11.90 58.72
C ALA A 262 61.93 -12.53 57.31
N ARG A 263 61.39 -11.87 56.27
CA ARG A 263 61.40 -12.31 54.87
C ARG A 263 60.85 -13.72 54.69
N ARG A 264 59.65 -13.94 55.20
CA ARG A 264 58.97 -15.25 55.17
C ARG A 264 57.48 -15.10 54.91
N VAL A 265 56.89 -16.09 54.27
CA VAL A 265 55.44 -16.28 54.18
C VAL A 265 55.07 -17.49 55.02
N THR A 266 54.19 -17.29 56.01
CA THR A 266 53.56 -18.40 56.72
C THR A 266 52.32 -18.83 55.95
N ILE A 267 52.33 -20.03 55.39
CA ILE A 267 51.21 -20.58 54.61
C ILE A 267 50.02 -20.82 55.55
N THR A 268 48.85 -20.28 55.22
CA THR A 268 47.61 -20.42 55.99
C THR A 268 46.53 -21.22 55.27
N ALA A 269 46.66 -21.44 53.95
CA ALA A 269 45.75 -22.25 53.15
C ALA A 269 46.53 -23.06 52.09
N ASN A 270 46.01 -24.25 51.77
CA ASN A 270 46.61 -25.24 50.85
C ASN A 270 48.03 -25.75 51.20
N LEU A 271 48.44 -25.66 52.47
CA LEU A 271 49.76 -26.10 52.95
C LEU A 271 50.10 -27.55 52.55
N GLN A 272 49.12 -28.47 52.60
CA GLN A 272 49.38 -29.88 52.32
C GLN A 272 49.87 -30.09 50.87
N ALA A 273 49.18 -29.56 49.87
CA ALA A 273 49.58 -29.70 48.46
C ALA A 273 50.97 -29.10 48.19
N ILE A 274 51.26 -27.94 48.77
CA ILE A 274 52.56 -27.26 48.63
C ILE A 274 53.67 -28.11 49.26
N ALA A 275 53.49 -28.60 50.49
CA ALA A 275 54.48 -29.39 51.20
C ALA A 275 54.71 -30.80 50.61
N THR A 276 53.72 -31.37 49.90
CA THR A 276 53.85 -32.67 49.22
C THR A 276 54.17 -32.57 47.72
N SER A 277 54.37 -31.36 47.18
CA SER A 277 54.60 -31.12 45.74
C SER A 277 55.90 -31.69 45.18
N GLY A 278 56.86 -32.06 46.04
CA GLY A 278 58.19 -32.54 45.63
C GLY A 278 59.15 -31.47 45.12
N VAL A 279 58.75 -30.19 45.17
CA VAL A 279 59.53 -29.03 44.71
C VAL A 279 59.92 -28.16 45.91
N ASP A 280 61.18 -27.73 46.00
CA ASP A 280 61.73 -26.95 47.12
C ASP A 280 61.95 -25.46 46.79
N SER A 281 61.97 -25.08 45.51
CA SER A 281 62.04 -23.68 45.05
C SER A 281 60.99 -23.37 43.98
N PHE A 282 60.39 -22.19 44.10
CA PHE A 282 59.29 -21.74 43.23
C PHE A 282 59.52 -20.29 42.79
N TYR A 283 58.95 -19.89 41.67
CA TYR A 283 58.61 -18.48 41.46
C TYR A 283 57.23 -18.22 42.07
N LEU A 284 57.17 -17.38 43.12
CA LEU A 284 55.93 -16.98 43.79
C LEU A 284 55.40 -15.70 43.16
N GLU A 285 54.10 -15.70 42.89
CA GLU A 285 53.34 -14.55 42.37
C GLU A 285 52.12 -14.30 43.28
N THR A 286 52.02 -13.13 43.91
CA THR A 286 50.80 -12.74 44.65
C THR A 286 49.78 -12.11 43.71
N ARG A 287 48.49 -12.38 43.98
CA ARG A 287 47.39 -11.62 43.36
C ARG A 287 46.52 -11.00 44.46
N GLU A 288 46.20 -9.73 44.29
CA GLU A 288 45.29 -8.99 45.14
C GLU A 288 44.28 -8.23 44.26
N PHE A 289 43.07 -8.04 44.78
CA PHE A 289 42.04 -7.27 44.09
C PHE A 289 42.26 -5.77 44.32
N ASP A 290 42.58 -5.05 43.26
CA ASP A 290 42.72 -3.61 43.30
C ASP A 290 41.34 -2.96 43.07
N ALA A 291 40.77 -2.43 44.15
CA ALA A 291 39.44 -1.81 44.12
C ALA A 291 39.37 -0.51 43.30
N ALA A 292 40.51 0.15 43.04
CA ALA A 292 40.56 1.34 42.19
C ALA A 292 40.66 0.96 40.71
N ALA A 293 41.42 -0.07 40.36
CA ALA A 293 41.48 -0.61 39.00
C ALA A 293 40.29 -1.53 38.66
N GLY A 294 39.54 -2.01 39.65
CA GLY A 294 38.38 -2.91 39.50
C GLY A 294 38.74 -4.37 39.16
N ARG A 295 40.01 -4.77 39.32
CA ARG A 295 40.52 -6.08 38.87
C ARG A 295 41.52 -6.70 39.84
N TRP A 296 41.68 -8.02 39.74
CA TRP A 296 42.87 -8.69 40.28
C TRP A 296 44.11 -8.27 39.50
N ARG A 297 45.22 -8.00 40.20
CA ARG A 297 46.54 -7.76 39.59
C ARG A 297 47.65 -8.41 40.39
N THR A 298 48.83 -8.52 39.78
CA THR A 298 50.04 -8.87 40.50
C THR A 298 50.41 -7.75 41.48
N THR A 299 50.88 -8.10 42.67
CA THR A 299 51.42 -7.13 43.66
C THR A 299 52.87 -7.40 44.03
N TYR A 300 53.31 -8.66 43.95
CA TYR A 300 54.67 -9.09 44.24
C TYR A 300 55.02 -10.36 43.46
N GLY A 301 56.22 -10.40 42.89
CA GLY A 301 56.79 -11.55 42.19
C GLY A 301 58.23 -11.80 42.62
N ALA A 302 58.56 -13.02 43.02
CA ALA A 302 59.92 -13.38 43.45
C ALA A 302 60.19 -14.90 43.47
N THR A 303 61.44 -15.29 43.23
CA THR A 303 61.89 -16.68 43.48
C THR A 303 62.03 -16.93 44.98
N VAL A 304 61.40 -17.97 45.49
CA VAL A 304 61.33 -18.37 46.90
C VAL A 304 61.81 -19.82 47.10
N THR A 305 62.09 -20.19 48.35
CA THR A 305 62.37 -21.58 48.75
C THR A 305 61.51 -21.99 49.94
N LEU A 306 61.03 -23.24 49.98
CA LEU A 306 60.31 -23.80 51.12
C LEU A 306 61.31 -24.22 52.21
N ASP A 307 61.18 -23.70 53.43
CA ASP A 307 62.01 -24.10 54.57
C ASP A 307 61.46 -25.31 55.35
N ASN A 308 62.27 -25.89 56.23
CA ASN A 308 61.92 -27.09 57.02
C ASN A 308 60.73 -26.90 57.98
N ASP A 309 60.28 -25.66 58.22
CA ASP A 309 59.06 -25.35 58.98
C ASP A 309 57.83 -25.20 58.06
N ASN A 310 57.98 -25.48 56.75
CA ASN A 310 57.05 -25.23 55.65
C ASN A 310 56.67 -23.75 55.48
N ARG A 311 57.62 -22.82 55.65
CA ARG A 311 57.46 -21.40 55.28
C ARG A 311 58.20 -21.09 53.99
N LEU A 312 57.65 -20.20 53.18
CA LEU A 312 58.31 -19.75 51.95
C LEU A 312 59.24 -18.59 52.29
N VAL A 313 60.54 -18.74 52.01
CA VAL A 313 61.57 -17.74 52.28
C VAL A 313 61.65 -16.75 51.12
N LEU A 314 61.58 -15.46 51.43
CA LEU A 314 61.60 -14.36 50.47
C LEU A 314 63.04 -13.86 50.23
N PRO A 315 63.42 -13.50 49.00
CA PRO A 315 64.75 -12.99 48.68
C PRO A 315 64.98 -11.54 49.17
N LEU A 316 66.20 -11.03 48.95
CA LEU A 316 66.55 -9.63 49.23
C LEU A 316 65.96 -8.64 48.20
N VAL A 317 65.70 -9.10 46.98
CA VAL A 317 65.23 -8.29 45.83
C VAL A 317 64.09 -9.05 45.15
N SER A 318 62.99 -8.36 44.87
CA SER A 318 61.87 -8.88 44.08
C SER A 318 62.23 -8.99 42.60
N THR A 319 61.52 -9.83 41.87
CA THR A 319 61.42 -9.76 40.40
C THR A 319 60.41 -8.70 39.97
N PHE A 320 59.36 -8.51 40.79
CA PHE A 320 58.29 -7.55 40.58
C PHE A 320 57.75 -7.02 41.91
N GLY A 321 57.54 -5.71 42.00
CA GLY A 321 56.78 -5.08 43.08
C GLY A 321 57.41 -5.19 44.48
N ALA A 322 56.57 -5.05 45.51
CA ALA A 322 57.01 -4.94 46.91
C ALA A 322 56.31 -5.99 47.79
N ILE A 323 57.03 -6.50 48.82
CA ILE A 323 56.50 -7.52 49.73
C ILE A 323 55.19 -7.00 50.38
N PRO A 324 54.07 -7.75 50.30
CA PRO A 324 52.80 -7.33 50.89
C PRO A 324 52.89 -7.02 52.38
N PRO A 325 52.10 -6.04 52.89
CA PRO A 325 52.14 -5.64 54.29
C PRO A 325 51.64 -6.76 55.22
N ALA A 326 52.27 -6.88 56.39
CA ALA A 326 51.88 -7.87 57.38
C ALA A 326 50.51 -7.56 57.99
N GLY A 327 49.55 -8.48 57.88
CA GLY A 327 48.25 -8.38 58.54
C GLY A 327 47.24 -9.44 58.09
N THR A 328 46.89 -9.45 56.81
CA THR A 328 45.89 -10.34 56.21
C THR A 328 46.56 -11.44 55.36
N PRO A 329 46.00 -12.66 55.27
CA PRO A 329 46.52 -13.68 54.38
C PRO A 329 46.27 -13.33 52.91
N VAL A 330 47.35 -13.06 52.17
CA VAL A 330 47.34 -12.72 50.74
C VAL A 330 47.36 -14.01 49.90
N PHE A 331 46.63 -14.04 48.79
CA PHE A 331 46.65 -15.16 47.85
C PHE A 331 47.93 -15.16 47.00
N PHE A 332 48.51 -16.34 46.81
CA PHE A 332 49.68 -16.53 45.95
C PHE A 332 49.54 -17.78 45.07
N ARG A 333 50.21 -17.73 43.92
CA ARG A 333 50.42 -18.85 43.00
C ARG A 333 51.91 -19.18 42.97
N LEU A 334 52.22 -20.48 42.94
CA LEU A 334 53.57 -21.01 42.84
C LEU A 334 53.78 -21.59 41.44
N TRP A 335 54.87 -21.17 40.82
CA TRP A 335 55.34 -21.59 39.52
C TRP A 335 56.65 -22.37 39.70
N ASP A 336 56.90 -23.37 38.85
CA ASP A 336 58.12 -24.20 38.92
C ASP A 336 59.41 -23.38 38.67
N GLY A 337 59.31 -22.24 37.97
CA GLY A 337 60.42 -21.30 37.85
C GLY A 337 60.16 -20.14 36.91
N LEU A 338 61.19 -19.28 36.77
CA LEU A 338 61.25 -18.10 35.92
C LEU A 338 62.55 -18.14 35.07
N ARG A 339 62.49 -17.72 33.80
CA ARG A 339 63.63 -17.65 32.86
C ARG A 339 63.49 -16.45 31.91
N ALA A 340 64.60 -16.01 31.31
CA ALA A 340 64.56 -15.03 30.22
C ALA A 340 64.09 -15.69 28.92
N ILE A 341 63.45 -14.92 28.03
CA ILE A 341 63.08 -15.41 26.70
C ILE A 341 64.32 -15.65 25.82
N ASP A 342 65.34 -14.78 25.94
CA ASP A 342 66.57 -14.85 25.14
C ASP A 342 67.47 -16.07 25.47
N ASP A 343 67.18 -16.82 26.54
CA ASP A 343 67.79 -18.14 26.83
C ASP A 343 67.32 -19.24 25.83
N PHE A 344 66.20 -18.99 25.12
CA PHE A 344 65.49 -19.98 24.28
C PHE A 344 65.21 -19.45 22.84
N PRO A 345 66.24 -19.05 22.07
CA PRO A 345 66.06 -18.51 20.72
C PRO A 345 65.74 -19.61 19.68
N VAL A 346 65.03 -19.25 18.61
CA VAL A 346 64.82 -20.11 17.43
C VAL A 346 66.16 -20.56 16.83
N GLY A 347 66.35 -21.86 16.60
CA GLY A 347 67.60 -22.37 16.07
C GLY A 347 67.67 -23.89 15.86
N PRO A 348 68.72 -24.40 15.19
CA PRO A 348 68.83 -25.82 14.81
C PRO A 348 69.05 -26.78 15.99
N ASN A 349 69.16 -26.28 17.22
CA ASN A 349 69.23 -27.07 18.44
C ASN A 349 68.42 -26.35 19.54
N PRO A 350 67.10 -26.60 19.65
CA PRO A 350 66.24 -25.94 20.64
C PRO A 350 66.69 -26.16 22.09
N THR A 351 66.65 -25.11 22.91
CA THR A 351 67.05 -25.16 24.33
C THR A 351 66.03 -25.97 25.15
N GLU A 352 66.54 -26.87 26.00
CA GLU A 352 65.70 -27.67 26.92
C GLU A 352 65.35 -26.88 28.18
N LEU A 353 64.07 -26.91 28.55
CA LEU A 353 63.56 -26.33 29.80
C LEU A 353 63.69 -27.32 30.96
N VAL A 354 63.08 -28.50 30.80
CA VAL A 354 62.96 -29.56 31.81
C VAL A 354 62.41 -30.84 31.17
N ASP A 355 62.71 -32.02 31.73
CA ASP A 355 62.06 -33.30 31.39
C ASP A 355 61.96 -33.64 29.88
N GLY A 356 62.97 -33.24 29.09
CA GLY A 356 63.00 -33.42 27.63
C GLY A 356 62.17 -32.41 26.82
N ILE A 357 61.48 -31.47 27.47
CA ILE A 357 60.68 -30.40 26.83
C ILE A 357 61.61 -29.26 26.41
N ARG A 358 61.51 -28.84 25.15
CA ARG A 358 62.33 -27.78 24.53
C ARG A 358 61.46 -26.65 24.01
N LEU A 359 61.95 -25.42 24.13
CA LEU A 359 61.25 -24.20 23.73
C LEU A 359 62.07 -23.42 22.69
N GLU A 360 61.37 -22.75 21.78
CA GLU A 360 61.92 -21.71 20.91
C GLU A 360 60.95 -20.53 20.85
N PHE A 361 61.42 -19.34 21.26
CA PHE A 361 60.66 -18.10 21.18
C PHE A 361 61.10 -17.27 19.96
N ALA A 362 60.13 -16.80 19.18
CA ALA A 362 60.37 -15.95 18.02
C ALA A 362 60.89 -14.56 18.41
N SER A 363 62.00 -14.14 17.82
CA SER A 363 62.61 -12.82 18.05
C SER A 363 63.10 -12.20 16.74
N PRO A 364 62.87 -10.88 16.49
CA PRO A 364 62.19 -9.92 17.36
C PRO A 364 60.66 -10.09 17.33
N ALA A 365 60.03 -10.05 18.51
CA ALA A 365 58.57 -10.02 18.66
C ALA A 365 58.15 -9.44 20.02
N THR A 366 56.88 -9.03 20.14
CA THR A 366 56.32 -8.41 21.35
C THR A 366 55.71 -9.47 22.27
N TYR A 367 56.27 -9.65 23.47
CA TYR A 367 55.73 -10.53 24.52
C TYR A 367 55.11 -9.70 25.63
N VAL A 368 53.80 -9.88 25.88
CA VAL A 368 53.03 -9.11 26.88
C VAL A 368 52.84 -9.97 28.13
N PRO A 369 52.96 -9.43 29.37
CA PRO A 369 52.65 -10.16 30.58
C PRO A 369 51.28 -10.84 30.54
N GLU A 370 51.18 -12.02 31.17
CA GLU A 370 50.03 -12.93 31.12
C GLU A 370 49.76 -13.65 29.79
N ASP A 371 50.44 -13.34 28.67
CA ASP A 371 50.41 -14.20 27.49
C ASP A 371 50.88 -15.61 27.84
N TYR A 372 50.23 -16.64 27.29
CA TYR A 372 50.52 -18.01 27.70
C TYR A 372 50.23 -19.06 26.64
N TRP A 373 50.86 -20.22 26.81
CA TRP A 373 50.63 -21.44 26.04
C TRP A 373 50.37 -22.59 27.00
N THR A 374 49.57 -23.57 26.57
CA THR A 374 49.28 -24.79 27.35
C THR A 374 49.36 -26.03 26.47
N PHE A 375 50.14 -27.03 26.88
CA PHE A 375 50.30 -28.29 26.16
C PHE A 375 50.29 -29.50 27.10
N PRO A 376 49.57 -30.59 26.76
CA PRO A 376 49.56 -31.81 27.56
C PRO A 376 50.79 -32.67 27.28
N VAL A 377 51.41 -33.22 28.32
CA VAL A 377 52.46 -34.24 28.25
C VAL A 377 52.07 -35.46 29.08
N ARG A 378 52.42 -36.65 28.60
CA ARG A 378 52.00 -37.94 29.18
C ARG A 378 53.22 -38.80 29.50
N ALA A 379 53.34 -39.22 30.76
CA ALA A 379 54.35 -40.17 31.21
C ALA A 379 54.06 -41.61 30.79
N GLY A 380 55.05 -42.49 30.95
CA GLY A 380 54.92 -43.94 30.75
C GLY A 380 54.83 -44.35 29.28
N GLU A 381 54.05 -45.40 29.00
CA GLU A 381 53.92 -45.98 27.65
C GLU A 381 53.01 -45.17 26.70
N ILE A 382 52.49 -44.02 27.13
CA ILE A 382 51.62 -43.17 26.32
C ILE A 382 52.47 -42.25 25.44
N ALA A 383 52.49 -42.52 24.14
CA ALA A 383 53.22 -41.70 23.17
C ALA A 383 52.72 -40.24 23.16
N ASN A 384 53.67 -39.31 23.07
CA ASN A 384 53.46 -37.88 22.82
C ASN A 384 53.93 -37.57 21.39
N PRO A 385 53.35 -36.58 20.69
CA PRO A 385 53.93 -36.09 19.44
C PRO A 385 55.23 -35.33 19.72
N GLU A 386 56.21 -35.42 18.82
CA GLU A 386 57.52 -34.74 18.98
C GLU A 386 57.42 -33.21 18.87
N LEU A 387 56.37 -32.71 18.20
CA LEU A 387 55.99 -31.30 18.11
C LEU A 387 54.68 -31.11 18.92
N LEU A 388 54.73 -30.26 19.93
CA LEU A 388 53.62 -30.00 20.87
C LEU A 388 52.90 -28.68 20.57
N ILE A 389 53.63 -27.68 20.05
CA ILE A 389 53.13 -26.37 19.58
C ILE A 389 54.04 -25.94 18.40
N ASP A 390 53.46 -25.49 17.29
CA ASP A 390 54.18 -25.15 16.05
C ASP A 390 54.10 -23.64 15.74
N ALA A 391 55.09 -22.87 16.20
CA ALA A 391 55.19 -21.41 16.04
C ALA A 391 53.89 -20.64 16.36
N GLU A 392 53.13 -21.10 17.36
CA GLU A 392 51.79 -20.55 17.62
C GLU A 392 51.87 -19.23 18.40
N PRO A 393 50.99 -18.25 18.09
CA PRO A 393 50.76 -17.11 18.98
C PRO A 393 50.15 -17.56 20.32
N PRO A 394 50.10 -16.70 21.34
CA PRO A 394 49.61 -17.07 22.67
C PRO A 394 48.20 -17.69 22.64
N HIS A 395 47.99 -18.76 23.40
CA HIS A 395 46.69 -19.35 23.75
C HIS A 395 45.91 -18.48 24.76
N GLY A 396 46.16 -17.17 24.71
CA GLY A 396 46.22 -16.26 25.85
C GLY A 396 44.88 -15.80 26.40
N ILE A 397 44.93 -14.72 27.19
CA ILE A 397 43.74 -13.93 27.49
C ILE A 397 43.41 -13.12 26.23
N ARG A 398 42.19 -13.30 25.70
CA ARG A 398 41.64 -12.43 24.66
C ARG A 398 40.97 -11.24 25.32
N TYR A 399 41.39 -10.03 24.94
CA TYR A 399 40.80 -8.79 25.42
C TYR A 399 39.81 -8.25 24.40
N HIS A 400 38.55 -8.19 24.78
CA HIS A 400 37.49 -7.55 24.01
C HIS A 400 37.45 -6.08 24.41
N ARG A 401 37.80 -5.19 23.49
CA ARG A 401 37.99 -3.75 23.76
C ARG A 401 36.94 -2.94 23.01
N VAL A 402 36.20 -2.11 23.75
CA VAL A 402 35.14 -1.26 23.19
C VAL A 402 35.19 0.15 23.80
N PRO A 403 34.88 1.22 23.04
CA PRO A 403 34.89 2.57 23.59
C PRO A 403 33.65 2.86 24.44
N LEU A 404 33.82 3.52 25.59
CA LEU A 404 32.72 4.03 26.42
C LEU A 404 32.48 5.52 26.20
N GLY A 405 33.49 6.28 25.79
CA GLY A 405 33.40 7.72 25.58
C GLY A 405 34.72 8.34 25.16
N ILE A 406 34.69 9.63 24.78
CA ILE A 406 35.89 10.42 24.49
C ILE A 406 35.95 11.61 25.44
N LEU A 407 37.10 11.81 26.07
CA LEU A 407 37.40 12.96 26.92
C LEU A 407 38.01 14.07 26.06
N GLU A 408 37.45 15.28 26.10
CA GLU A 408 38.03 16.46 25.48
C GLU A 408 38.57 17.39 26.57
N TRP A 409 39.90 17.42 26.73
CA TRP A 409 40.54 18.22 27.76
C TRP A 409 40.58 19.70 27.34
N ASP A 410 39.87 20.57 28.06
CA ASP A 410 39.80 22.01 27.79
C ASP A 410 40.92 22.82 28.48
N GLY A 411 41.61 22.19 29.44
CA GLY A 411 42.60 22.81 30.33
C GLY A 411 42.25 22.71 31.82
N SER A 412 41.02 22.29 32.15
CA SER A 412 40.62 21.86 33.49
C SER A 412 41.27 20.52 33.85
N PRO A 413 41.62 20.28 35.13
CA PRO A 413 41.96 18.95 35.62
C PRO A 413 40.72 18.05 35.81
N ASP A 414 39.53 18.64 35.92
CA ASP A 414 38.27 17.96 36.16
C ASP A 414 37.31 18.20 34.97
N LEU A 415 36.81 17.14 34.37
CA LEU A 415 35.88 17.12 33.23
C LEU A 415 34.53 16.54 33.67
N SER A 416 33.43 17.07 33.13
CA SER A 416 32.08 16.55 33.35
C SER A 416 31.29 16.37 32.06
N LEU A 417 30.38 15.39 32.09
CA LEU A 417 29.43 15.14 31.01
C LEU A 417 28.39 16.28 30.87
N GLU A 418 28.00 16.92 31.97
CA GLU A 418 27.04 18.04 31.96
C GLU A 418 27.60 19.30 31.28
N GLU A 419 28.92 19.50 31.34
CA GLU A 419 29.63 20.62 30.69
C GLU A 419 30.00 20.30 29.23
N GLY A 420 29.70 19.10 28.72
CA GLY A 420 29.94 18.70 27.33
C GLY A 420 31.39 18.32 27.01
N THR A 421 32.24 18.12 28.02
CA THR A 421 33.66 17.72 27.87
C THR A 421 33.86 16.21 27.71
N ILE A 422 32.77 15.44 27.67
CA ILE A 422 32.76 13.98 27.52
C ILE A 422 31.75 13.60 26.43
N GLU A 423 32.21 12.94 25.37
CA GLU A 423 31.39 12.26 24.36
C GLU A 423 31.04 10.84 24.87
N ASP A 424 29.81 10.36 24.63
CA ASP A 424 29.35 9.04 25.07
C ASP A 424 29.30 8.06 23.88
N CYS A 425 30.19 7.06 23.87
CA CYS A 425 30.30 6.10 22.77
C CYS A 425 29.38 4.86 22.93
N ARG A 426 28.53 4.81 23.95
CA ARG A 426 27.74 3.60 24.25
C ARG A 426 26.45 3.56 23.44
N HIS A 427 26.25 2.47 22.70
CA HIS A 427 25.05 2.26 21.90
C HIS A 427 23.89 1.78 22.78
N VAL A 428 22.88 2.63 23.01
CA VAL A 428 21.65 2.24 23.71
C VAL A 428 20.77 1.40 22.78
N PHE A 429 20.81 0.06 22.92
CA PHE A 429 19.99 -0.83 22.10
C PHE A 429 18.60 -1.06 22.74
N PRO A 430 17.50 -0.92 21.97
CA PRO A 430 16.20 -1.40 22.40
C PRO A 430 16.18 -2.94 22.37
N PRO A 431 15.29 -3.61 23.13
CA PRO A 431 15.06 -5.05 22.94
C PRO A 431 14.66 -5.32 21.48
N LEU A 432 15.03 -6.49 20.93
CA LEU A 432 14.77 -6.87 19.53
C LEU A 432 13.32 -6.64 19.05
N THR A 433 12.36 -6.68 19.98
CA THR A 433 10.95 -6.38 19.76
C THR A 433 10.63 -4.91 19.44
N ARG A 434 11.62 -4.01 19.32
CA ARG A 434 11.43 -2.54 19.20
C ARG A 434 12.36 -1.80 18.21
N LEU A 435 12.96 -2.45 17.21
CA LEU A 435 13.87 -1.81 16.22
C LEU A 435 13.17 -1.04 15.05
N THR A 436 13.89 -0.11 14.43
CA THR A 436 13.43 0.95 13.48
C THR A 436 14.50 1.11 12.38
N THR A 437 14.31 1.29 11.04
CA THR A 437 13.26 1.75 10.10
C THR A 437 13.19 3.26 9.79
N CYS A 438 12.63 3.65 8.63
CA CYS A 438 12.72 5.02 8.06
C CYS A 438 11.63 6.00 8.54
N CYS A 439 10.74 5.54 9.40
CA CYS A 439 9.53 6.24 9.82
C CYS A 439 9.86 7.43 10.72
N THR A 440 9.13 8.55 10.62
CA THR A 440 9.24 9.62 11.62
C THR A 440 8.73 9.13 12.97
N TYR A 441 7.62 8.37 12.98
CA TYR A 441 7.15 7.61 14.13
C TYR A 441 6.55 6.28 13.68
N ARG A 442 6.69 5.23 14.51
CA ARG A 442 5.90 4.01 14.40
C ARG A 442 4.70 4.08 15.34
N VAL A 443 3.60 3.48 14.91
CA VAL A 443 2.47 3.12 15.77
C VAL A 443 2.44 1.61 15.87
N GLY A 444 2.34 1.09 17.10
CA GLY A 444 2.02 -0.32 17.37
C GLY A 444 0.73 -0.41 18.16
N ASP A 445 -0.01 -1.51 18.07
CA ASP A 445 -1.29 -1.63 18.79
C ASP A 445 -1.15 -1.87 20.30
N GLY A 446 0.09 -2.06 20.79
CA GLY A 446 0.41 -2.34 22.18
C GLY A 446 0.13 -3.79 22.61
N ILE A 447 -0.17 -4.68 21.65
CA ILE A 447 -0.51 -6.09 21.90
C ILE A 447 0.31 -6.99 20.97
N GLU A 448 0.08 -6.90 19.66
CA GLU A 448 0.81 -7.64 18.61
C GLU A 448 2.06 -6.86 18.15
N SER A 449 2.03 -5.52 18.20
CA SER A 449 3.16 -4.68 17.83
C SER A 449 3.39 -3.51 18.79
N HIS A 450 4.65 -3.07 18.86
CA HIS A 450 5.11 -2.04 19.79
C HIS A 450 5.85 -0.95 19.01
N GLY A 451 5.17 0.17 18.78
CA GLY A 451 5.74 1.36 18.14
C GLY A 451 6.20 2.40 19.16
N ASP A 452 6.48 3.59 18.66
CA ASP A 452 6.83 4.77 19.46
C ASP A 452 5.56 5.42 20.06
N PHE A 453 4.41 5.19 19.43
CA PHE A 453 3.07 5.49 19.93
C PHE A 453 2.16 4.25 19.89
N THR A 454 1.09 4.28 20.69
CA THR A 454 -0.02 3.30 20.68
C THR A 454 -1.29 3.80 19.97
N SER A 455 -1.22 4.98 19.34
CA SER A 455 -2.31 5.60 18.58
C SER A 455 -1.76 6.36 17.38
N ILE A 456 -2.42 6.21 16.25
CA ILE A 456 -2.13 6.89 14.99
C ILE A 456 -2.39 8.40 15.14
N GLN A 457 -3.45 8.79 15.85
CA GLN A 457 -3.69 10.20 16.19
C GLN A 457 -2.52 10.76 17.00
N ALA A 458 -2.10 10.07 18.07
CA ALA A 458 -1.02 10.55 18.92
C ALA A 458 0.30 10.74 18.14
N ALA A 459 0.63 9.83 17.21
CA ALA A 459 1.79 9.98 16.34
C ALA A 459 1.67 11.20 15.40
N ILE A 460 0.48 11.45 14.84
CA ILE A 460 0.21 12.60 13.95
C ILE A 460 0.27 13.93 14.70
N ASP A 461 -0.25 14.00 15.92
CA ASP A 461 -0.20 15.20 16.77
C ASP A 461 1.24 15.63 17.07
N HIS A 462 2.13 14.66 17.28
CA HIS A 462 3.54 14.88 17.58
C HIS A 462 4.41 15.13 16.33
N LEU A 463 3.91 14.94 15.10
CA LEU A 463 4.67 15.27 13.90
C LEU A 463 5.08 16.76 13.91
N PRO A 464 6.28 17.11 13.44
CA PRO A 464 6.69 18.51 13.34
C PRO A 464 5.85 19.26 12.29
N ALA A 465 5.88 20.59 12.34
CA ALA A 465 5.11 21.44 11.43
C ALA A 465 5.44 21.25 9.93
N ARG A 466 6.59 20.63 9.61
CA ARG A 466 6.99 20.24 8.24
C ARG A 466 6.38 18.93 7.73
N GLY A 467 5.55 18.25 8.53
CA GLY A 467 5.05 16.90 8.22
C GLY A 467 6.05 15.79 8.54
N GLY A 468 5.79 14.59 8.02
CA GLY A 468 6.58 13.37 8.27
C GLY A 468 5.83 12.08 7.94
N GLU A 469 6.44 10.94 8.26
CA GLU A 469 5.92 9.60 7.95
C GLU A 469 5.54 8.82 9.22
N VAL A 470 4.30 8.35 9.27
CA VAL A 470 3.73 7.55 10.36
C VAL A 470 3.51 6.12 9.88
N CYS A 471 4.33 5.20 10.37
CA CYS A 471 4.25 3.78 10.02
C CYS A 471 3.35 3.02 11.00
N VAL A 472 2.22 2.52 10.53
CA VAL A 472 1.26 1.76 11.31
C VAL A 472 1.61 0.27 11.22
N LEU A 473 2.24 -0.28 12.26
CA LEU A 473 2.70 -1.66 12.33
C LEU A 473 1.52 -2.66 12.27
N PRO A 474 1.77 -3.97 12.00
CA PRO A 474 0.74 -5.00 12.09
C PRO A 474 0.04 -5.01 13.46
N GLY A 475 -1.28 -5.00 13.49
CA GLY A 475 -2.07 -4.90 14.71
C GLY A 475 -3.47 -4.35 14.50
N THR A 476 -4.23 -4.22 15.58
CA THR A 476 -5.63 -3.73 15.56
C THR A 476 -5.80 -2.43 16.37
N TYR A 477 -5.97 -1.32 15.65
CA TYR A 477 -6.11 0.04 16.19
C TYR A 477 -7.59 0.41 16.27
N ARG A 478 -8.08 0.83 17.44
CA ARG A 478 -9.48 1.28 17.62
C ARG A 478 -9.54 2.77 17.95
N GLU A 479 -9.47 3.59 16.91
CA GLU A 479 -9.42 5.05 17.05
C GLU A 479 -10.06 5.76 15.84
N ASN A 480 -10.24 7.08 15.97
CA ASN A 480 -10.55 7.98 14.88
C ASN A 480 -9.36 8.93 14.70
N VAL A 481 -8.95 9.16 13.46
CA VAL A 481 -7.76 9.93 13.09
C VAL A 481 -8.20 11.21 12.36
N LEU A 482 -7.83 12.37 12.90
CA LEU A 482 -8.06 13.70 12.34
C LEU A 482 -6.74 14.36 11.93
N ILE A 483 -6.65 14.73 10.66
CA ILE A 483 -5.57 15.55 10.08
C ILE A 483 -6.20 16.88 9.67
N ASP A 484 -6.20 17.88 10.56
CA ASP A 484 -6.80 19.21 10.31
C ASP A 484 -5.72 20.31 10.20
N GLY A 485 -5.72 21.04 9.08
CA GLY A 485 -4.79 22.15 8.84
C GLY A 485 -3.30 21.77 8.77
N ARG A 486 -2.96 20.53 8.41
CA ARG A 486 -1.58 20.00 8.32
C ARG A 486 -1.13 19.90 6.85
N ALA A 487 0.17 19.61 6.64
CA ALA A 487 0.68 19.25 5.33
C ALA A 487 1.83 18.24 5.40
N HIS A 488 2.13 17.61 4.25
CA HIS A 488 3.27 16.71 4.04
C HIS A 488 3.28 15.48 4.97
N ILE A 489 2.12 14.83 5.13
CA ILE A 489 1.97 13.66 6.02
C ILE A 489 1.76 12.39 5.18
N THR A 490 2.61 11.39 5.40
CA THR A 490 2.39 10.02 4.91
C THR A 490 1.98 9.12 6.07
N VAL A 491 0.87 8.41 5.95
CA VAL A 491 0.46 7.33 6.86
C VAL A 491 0.53 6.02 6.09
N GLN A 492 1.41 5.12 6.50
CA GLN A 492 1.70 3.87 5.79
C GLN A 492 1.48 2.64 6.67
N GLY A 493 0.62 1.72 6.22
CA GLY A 493 0.37 0.45 6.87
C GLY A 493 1.10 -0.75 6.25
N CYS A 494 0.97 -1.90 6.89
CA CYS A 494 1.52 -3.20 6.46
C CYS A 494 0.48 -4.07 5.75
N GLY A 495 -0.36 -3.47 4.90
CA GLY A 495 -1.42 -4.15 4.16
C GLY A 495 -2.65 -4.44 5.03
N PRO A 496 -3.38 -5.55 4.77
CA PRO A 496 -4.51 -5.99 5.59
C PRO A 496 -4.16 -6.29 7.06
N ARG A 497 -2.87 -6.28 7.41
CA ARG A 497 -2.35 -6.53 8.76
C ARG A 497 -2.43 -5.31 9.68
N SER A 498 -2.49 -4.10 9.13
CA SER A 498 -2.61 -2.86 9.91
C SER A 498 -4.07 -2.41 9.85
N ARG A 499 -4.86 -2.86 10.84
CA ARG A 499 -6.33 -2.73 10.84
C ARG A 499 -6.77 -1.59 11.75
N VAL A 500 -7.29 -0.51 11.17
CA VAL A 500 -7.94 0.57 11.91
C VAL A 500 -9.45 0.33 11.91
N ILE A 501 -10.07 0.28 13.08
CA ILE A 501 -11.49 -0.07 13.29
C ILE A 501 -12.19 1.05 14.05
N SER A 502 -13.40 1.44 13.64
CA SER A 502 -14.14 2.49 14.35
C SER A 502 -14.33 2.16 15.85
N PRO A 503 -14.14 3.15 16.73
CA PRO A 503 -14.77 3.17 18.05
C PRO A 503 -16.30 3.05 17.94
N PRO A 504 -17.00 2.57 18.99
CA PRO A 504 -18.46 2.59 19.02
C PRO A 504 -18.98 4.05 18.99
N PRO A 505 -20.14 4.31 18.37
CA PRO A 505 -20.74 5.64 18.35
C PRO A 505 -21.14 6.13 19.75
N ALA A 506 -21.22 7.45 19.92
CA ALA A 506 -21.67 8.07 21.16
C ALA A 506 -23.20 7.94 21.32
N GLY A 507 -23.62 6.94 22.09
CA GLY A 507 -25.03 6.65 22.36
C GLY A 507 -25.65 5.66 21.37
N GLU A 508 -26.76 5.05 21.80
CA GLU A 508 -27.43 3.91 21.12
C GLU A 508 -27.88 4.22 19.67
N PHE A 509 -28.18 5.50 19.38
CA PHE A 509 -28.60 5.98 18.06
C PHE A 509 -27.56 6.90 17.40
N GLY A 510 -26.31 6.89 17.87
CA GLY A 510 -25.26 7.77 17.38
C GLY A 510 -24.71 7.39 15.99
N THR A 511 -24.36 8.39 15.19
CA THR A 511 -23.49 8.23 14.03
C THR A 511 -22.04 8.05 14.49
N ALA A 512 -21.33 7.09 13.90
CA ALA A 512 -19.92 6.88 14.22
C ALA A 512 -19.05 7.88 13.45
N ALA A 513 -18.01 8.41 14.11
CA ALA A 513 -17.06 9.31 13.47
C ALA A 513 -16.28 8.61 12.34
N PRO A 514 -15.84 9.35 11.30
CA PRO A 514 -14.97 8.82 10.25
C PRO A 514 -13.68 8.22 10.83
N ILE A 515 -13.22 7.07 10.32
CA ILE A 515 -11.97 6.47 10.83
C ILE A 515 -10.77 7.35 10.50
N ILE A 516 -10.68 7.84 9.26
CA ILE A 516 -9.69 8.86 8.90
C ILE A 516 -10.42 10.08 8.34
N HIS A 517 -10.12 11.25 8.88
CA HIS A 517 -10.68 12.52 8.49
C HIS A 517 -9.54 13.48 8.11
N VAL A 518 -9.42 13.81 6.83
CA VAL A 518 -8.46 14.82 6.34
C VAL A 518 -9.21 16.11 6.06
N ARG A 519 -8.83 17.17 6.76
CA ARG A 519 -9.51 18.46 6.70
C ARG A 519 -8.53 19.63 6.55
N ASN A 520 -8.88 20.59 5.71
CA ASN A 520 -8.09 21.79 5.40
C ASN A 520 -6.58 21.54 5.12
N SER A 521 -6.20 20.35 4.62
CA SER A 521 -4.82 19.84 4.64
C SER A 521 -4.28 19.50 3.25
N ALA A 522 -2.96 19.67 3.03
CA ALA A 522 -2.33 19.53 1.72
C ALA A 522 -1.20 18.48 1.68
N ASP A 523 -1.00 17.81 0.55
CA ASP A 523 0.05 16.79 0.35
C ASP A 523 -0.02 15.66 1.39
N ILE A 524 -1.15 14.95 1.40
CA ILE A 524 -1.46 13.89 2.37
C ILE A 524 -1.51 12.55 1.65
N ARG A 525 -0.75 11.56 2.12
CA ARG A 525 -0.70 10.20 1.55
C ARG A 525 -1.16 9.20 2.61
N ILE A 526 -2.16 8.38 2.28
CA ILE A 526 -2.64 7.30 3.14
C ILE A 526 -2.57 6.02 2.32
N THR A 527 -1.74 5.07 2.75
CA THR A 527 -1.42 3.87 1.96
C THR A 527 -1.36 2.59 2.80
N GLY A 528 -1.78 1.47 2.21
CA GLY A 528 -1.54 0.14 2.77
C GLY A 528 -2.25 -0.18 4.10
N LEU A 529 -3.40 0.44 4.39
CA LEU A 529 -4.19 0.18 5.60
C LEU A 529 -5.44 -0.65 5.30
N ALA A 530 -5.84 -1.49 6.25
CA ALA A 530 -7.22 -1.97 6.35
C ALA A 530 -8.03 -1.03 7.26
N ILE A 531 -9.20 -0.59 6.78
CA ILE A 531 -10.07 0.37 7.46
C ILE A 531 -11.45 -0.28 7.60
N GLU A 532 -11.85 -0.62 8.83
CA GLU A 532 -13.12 -1.27 9.11
C GLU A 532 -14.09 -0.33 9.83
N ALA A 533 -14.85 0.43 9.04
CA ALA A 533 -15.83 1.40 9.54
C ALA A 533 -17.01 0.71 10.23
N HIS A 534 -17.53 1.36 11.27
CA HIS A 534 -18.83 1.05 11.86
C HIS A 534 -19.93 1.19 10.81
N GLU A 535 -21.07 0.49 10.96
CA GLU A 535 -22.12 0.55 9.95
C GLU A 535 -22.73 1.95 9.75
N THR A 536 -22.65 2.84 10.75
CA THR A 536 -23.09 4.24 10.68
C THR A 536 -21.95 5.24 10.45
N GLY A 537 -20.72 4.79 10.20
CA GLY A 537 -19.51 5.63 10.07
C GLY A 537 -18.86 5.57 8.69
N ILE A 538 -18.13 6.63 8.35
CA ILE A 538 -17.38 6.76 7.09
C ILE A 538 -16.01 6.08 7.25
N GLY A 539 -15.48 5.46 6.19
CA GLY A 539 -14.09 4.96 6.19
C GLY A 539 -13.08 6.11 6.18
N VAL A 540 -12.96 6.80 5.05
CA VAL A 540 -12.14 8.01 4.89
C VAL A 540 -13.01 9.19 4.46
N LEU A 541 -12.99 10.27 5.24
CA LEU A 541 -13.61 11.56 4.90
C LEU A 541 -12.52 12.58 4.53
N LEU A 542 -12.67 13.21 3.36
CA LEU A 542 -11.86 14.35 2.92
C LEU A 542 -12.79 15.57 2.80
N GLU A 543 -12.62 16.61 3.62
CA GLU A 543 -13.46 17.82 3.55
C GLU A 543 -12.62 19.11 3.58
N ALA A 544 -13.09 20.18 2.95
CA ALA A 544 -12.56 21.53 3.18
C ALA A 544 -13.66 22.49 3.66
N GLY A 545 -13.31 23.36 4.60
CA GLY A 545 -14.21 24.45 5.01
C GLY A 545 -14.32 25.51 3.91
N LEU A 546 -15.55 25.90 3.57
CA LEU A 546 -15.83 26.99 2.64
C LEU A 546 -15.53 28.35 3.32
N PRO A 547 -14.61 29.18 2.81
CA PRO A 547 -14.40 30.56 3.26
C PRO A 547 -15.36 31.52 2.54
N GLU A 548 -15.96 32.43 3.29
CA GLU A 548 -17.14 33.22 2.85
C GLU A 548 -16.88 34.22 1.69
N GLU A 549 -15.62 34.55 1.37
CA GLU A 549 -15.26 35.66 0.46
C GLU A 549 -14.18 35.33 -0.60
N ARG A 550 -14.10 34.09 -1.13
CA ARG A 550 -13.06 33.74 -2.15
C ARG A 550 -13.59 32.94 -3.35
N PRO A 551 -12.94 33.05 -4.54
CA PRO A 551 -13.24 32.19 -5.68
C PRO A 551 -13.04 30.71 -5.32
N TYR A 552 -14.04 29.88 -5.63
CA TYR A 552 -14.15 28.47 -5.21
C TYR A 552 -12.83 27.68 -5.39
N TYR A 553 -12.23 27.75 -6.59
CA TYR A 553 -10.96 27.11 -6.97
C TYR A 553 -9.73 27.47 -6.10
N GLN A 554 -9.73 28.66 -5.48
CA GLN A 554 -8.67 29.17 -4.61
C GLN A 554 -9.00 29.00 -3.11
N ALA A 555 -10.22 28.56 -2.81
CA ALA A 555 -10.72 28.36 -1.46
C ALA A 555 -10.48 26.94 -0.93
N LEU A 556 -10.38 25.94 -1.81
CA LEU A 556 -10.29 24.52 -1.43
C LEU A 556 -8.93 24.20 -0.77
N ARG A 557 -8.94 24.13 0.57
CA ARG A 557 -7.75 23.88 1.39
C ARG A 557 -7.31 22.42 1.42
N THR A 558 -8.24 21.49 1.23
CA THR A 558 -7.94 20.05 1.20
C THR A 558 -7.56 19.61 -0.19
N ARG A 559 -6.28 19.29 -0.37
CA ARG A 559 -5.71 19.06 -1.70
C ARG A 559 -4.48 18.17 -1.74
N ASP A 560 -4.08 17.77 -2.95
CA ASP A 560 -2.90 16.93 -3.19
C ASP A 560 -2.96 15.62 -2.36
N VAL A 561 -4.17 15.04 -2.21
CA VAL A 561 -4.41 13.86 -1.34
C VAL A 561 -4.38 12.58 -2.17
N THR A 562 -3.56 11.62 -1.75
CA THR A 562 -3.49 10.28 -2.34
C THR A 562 -3.98 9.23 -1.35
N LEU A 563 -5.06 8.54 -1.71
CA LEU A 563 -5.53 7.31 -1.07
C LEU A 563 -5.12 6.14 -1.97
N ALA A 564 -4.26 5.26 -1.48
CA ALA A 564 -3.71 4.15 -2.27
C ALA A 564 -3.76 2.81 -1.52
N GLU A 565 -4.04 1.72 -2.23
CA GLU A 565 -3.87 0.36 -1.69
C GLU A 565 -4.58 0.14 -0.33
N LEU A 566 -5.78 0.71 -0.17
CA LEU A 566 -6.58 0.60 1.04
C LEU A 566 -7.63 -0.51 0.93
N TRP A 567 -7.80 -1.31 1.99
CA TRP A 567 -8.91 -2.26 2.12
C TRP A 567 -9.96 -1.66 3.05
N ILE A 568 -11.00 -1.06 2.48
CA ILE A 568 -12.01 -0.33 3.26
C ILE A 568 -13.31 -1.13 3.31
N VAL A 569 -13.71 -1.52 4.52
CA VAL A 569 -15.00 -2.16 4.80
C VAL A 569 -15.93 -1.12 5.42
N ALA A 570 -17.03 -0.80 4.73
CA ALA A 570 -18.01 0.21 5.18
C ALA A 570 -19.43 -0.37 5.27
N GLY A 571 -20.45 0.48 5.40
CA GLY A 571 -21.83 0.04 5.67
C GLY A 571 -22.87 0.98 5.07
N ARG A 572 -23.65 1.64 5.92
CA ARG A 572 -24.72 2.58 5.54
C ARG A 572 -24.20 3.97 5.14
N ARG A 573 -22.88 4.18 5.24
CA ARG A 573 -22.11 5.38 4.85
C ARG A 573 -20.95 4.97 3.94
N CYS A 574 -20.42 5.94 3.20
CA CYS A 574 -19.33 5.73 2.24
C CYS A 574 -18.07 5.10 2.84
N ALA A 575 -17.38 4.31 2.02
CA ALA A 575 -16.01 3.91 2.31
C ALA A 575 -15.03 5.07 2.10
N ILE A 576 -15.23 5.87 1.03
CA ILE A 576 -14.50 7.13 0.81
C ILE A 576 -15.52 8.22 0.47
N GLU A 577 -15.45 9.35 1.18
CA GLU A 577 -16.30 10.51 0.96
C GLU A 577 -15.42 11.76 0.82
N ALA A 578 -15.50 12.47 -0.30
CA ALA A 578 -14.69 13.65 -0.59
C ALA A 578 -15.58 14.85 -0.92
N ARG A 579 -15.37 16.00 -0.26
CA ARG A 579 -16.22 17.20 -0.33
C ARG A 579 -15.40 18.49 -0.38
N ASN A 580 -15.66 19.34 -1.38
CA ASN A 580 -14.95 20.61 -1.56
C ASN A 580 -13.42 20.41 -1.65
N VAL A 581 -12.99 19.39 -2.38
CA VAL A 581 -11.58 18.97 -2.52
C VAL A 581 -11.02 19.27 -3.92
N ARG A 582 -9.69 19.30 -4.05
CA ARG A 582 -9.00 19.40 -5.35
C ARG A 582 -7.75 18.53 -5.43
N ASP A 583 -7.32 18.13 -6.63
CA ASP A 583 -6.09 17.35 -6.86
C ASP A 583 -6.07 16.03 -6.03
N ILE A 584 -7.07 15.19 -6.21
CA ILE A 584 -7.30 13.99 -5.38
C ILE A 584 -7.12 12.71 -6.20
N VAL A 585 -6.34 11.77 -5.66
CA VAL A 585 -6.09 10.46 -6.28
C VAL A 585 -6.61 9.35 -5.36
N ILE A 586 -7.56 8.55 -5.85
CA ILE A 586 -8.05 7.33 -5.21
C ILE A 586 -7.68 6.17 -6.13
N ARG A 587 -6.70 5.34 -5.73
CA ARG A 587 -6.16 4.31 -6.62
C ARG A 587 -5.89 2.96 -5.96
N CYS A 588 -6.11 1.88 -6.71
CA CYS A 588 -5.80 0.52 -6.29
C CYS A 588 -6.44 0.10 -4.94
N CYS A 589 -7.49 0.79 -4.49
CA CYS A 589 -8.21 0.48 -3.27
C CYS A 589 -9.25 -0.62 -3.51
N ARG A 590 -9.48 -1.46 -2.50
CA ARG A 590 -10.58 -2.42 -2.46
C ARG A 590 -11.62 -1.96 -1.43
N ILE A 591 -12.79 -1.62 -1.91
CA ILE A 591 -13.95 -1.14 -1.15
C ILE A 591 -14.98 -2.25 -1.09
N ALA A 592 -15.18 -2.75 0.12
CA ALA A 592 -16.18 -3.74 0.49
C ALA A 592 -17.32 -3.06 1.27
N MET A 593 -18.39 -2.70 0.58
CA MET A 593 -19.61 -2.24 1.23
C MET A 593 -20.31 -3.44 1.84
N ARG A 594 -20.53 -3.47 3.17
CA ARG A 594 -21.39 -4.49 3.78
C ARG A 594 -22.81 -4.33 3.24
N ASP A 595 -23.47 -5.45 2.96
CA ASP A 595 -24.84 -5.48 2.45
C ASP A 595 -25.85 -5.04 3.54
N LEU A 596 -26.02 -3.73 3.67
CA LEU A 596 -26.78 -3.02 4.71
C LEU A 596 -27.51 -1.81 4.10
N PRO A 597 -28.70 -1.46 4.60
CA PRO A 597 -29.52 -0.38 4.05
C PRO A 597 -28.89 1.00 4.31
N GLY A 598 -28.62 1.77 3.25
CA GLY A 598 -28.16 3.15 3.37
C GLY A 598 -28.06 3.90 2.02
N PRO A 599 -28.33 5.22 1.99
CA PRO A 599 -28.37 6.03 0.77
C PRO A 599 -26.98 6.50 0.28
N TRP A 600 -25.91 5.79 0.63
CA TRP A 600 -24.54 6.26 0.38
C TRP A 600 -23.73 5.26 -0.48
N PRO A 601 -23.03 5.75 -1.53
CA PRO A 601 -22.26 4.90 -2.43
C PRO A 601 -20.96 4.43 -1.80
N GLY A 602 -20.24 3.53 -2.49
CA GLY A 602 -18.89 3.11 -2.06
C GLY A 602 -17.90 4.27 -2.04
N ILE A 603 -17.89 5.06 -3.11
CA ILE A 603 -17.13 6.32 -3.21
C ILE A 603 -18.12 7.45 -3.51
N PHE A 604 -18.07 8.53 -2.73
CA PHE A 604 -18.71 9.82 -3.04
C PHE A 604 -17.62 10.86 -3.28
N PHE A 605 -17.69 11.60 -4.39
CA PHE A 605 -16.71 12.62 -4.74
C PHE A 605 -17.39 13.93 -5.18
N GLN A 606 -17.02 15.03 -4.54
CA GLN A 606 -17.37 16.39 -4.94
C GLN A 606 -16.11 17.27 -4.91
N GLY A 607 -15.62 17.65 -6.08
CA GLY A 607 -14.36 18.39 -6.20
C GLY A 607 -13.80 18.49 -7.61
N ILE A 608 -12.58 19.00 -7.69
CA ILE A 608 -11.93 19.42 -8.94
C ILE A 608 -10.64 18.60 -9.17
N ASP A 609 -10.31 18.25 -10.41
CA ASP A 609 -9.10 17.49 -10.77
C ASP A 609 -8.99 16.14 -10.02
N GLY A 610 -10.09 15.39 -9.99
CA GLY A 610 -10.17 14.05 -9.38
C GLY A 610 -9.68 12.93 -10.30
N LEU A 611 -8.97 11.95 -9.74
CA LEU A 611 -8.60 10.70 -10.39
C LEU A 611 -8.99 9.49 -9.53
N ILE A 612 -9.95 8.71 -10.01
CA ILE A 612 -10.44 7.47 -9.37
C ILE A 612 -10.07 6.32 -10.29
N GLU A 613 -8.95 5.63 -10.02
CA GLU A 613 -8.40 4.63 -10.94
C GLU A 613 -8.16 3.23 -10.34
N ARG A 614 -8.44 2.17 -11.12
CA ARG A 614 -8.05 0.78 -10.80
C ARG A 614 -8.56 0.27 -9.43
N ASN A 615 -9.68 0.80 -8.94
CA ASN A 615 -10.29 0.39 -7.66
C ASN A 615 -11.28 -0.77 -7.86
N GLU A 616 -11.42 -1.62 -6.84
CA GLU A 616 -12.48 -2.65 -6.73
C GLU A 616 -13.57 -2.10 -5.78
N VAL A 617 -14.78 -1.83 -6.28
CA VAL A 617 -15.90 -1.29 -5.50
C VAL A 617 -17.08 -2.26 -5.57
N ARG A 618 -17.30 -3.03 -4.50
CA ARG A 618 -18.34 -4.07 -4.48
C ARG A 618 -19.16 -4.05 -3.19
N VAL A 619 -20.38 -4.56 -3.29
CA VAL A 619 -21.19 -4.91 -2.10
C VAL A 619 -21.01 -6.39 -1.78
N GLU A 620 -20.56 -6.69 -0.56
CA GLU A 620 -20.38 -8.06 -0.08
C GLU A 620 -21.73 -8.63 0.40
N SER A 621 -22.50 -9.12 -0.58
CA SER A 621 -23.81 -9.76 -0.38
C SER A 621 -23.74 -10.98 0.54
N ARG A 622 -24.75 -11.10 1.41
CA ARG A 622 -24.94 -12.26 2.29
C ARG A 622 -25.69 -13.44 1.64
N GLY A 623 -26.21 -13.27 0.41
CA GLY A 623 -27.13 -14.23 -0.22
C GLY A 623 -26.63 -14.78 -1.55
N GLN A 624 -26.55 -16.12 -1.67
CA GLN A 624 -26.38 -16.78 -2.96
C GLN A 624 -27.73 -16.84 -3.70
N VAL A 625 -27.78 -16.26 -4.91
CA VAL A 625 -28.88 -16.47 -5.85
C VAL A 625 -28.37 -17.37 -6.99
N ILE A 626 -29.06 -18.49 -7.20
CA ILE A 626 -28.78 -19.41 -8.32
C ILE A 626 -29.67 -18.99 -9.49
N LEU A 627 -29.06 -18.57 -10.60
CA LEU A 627 -29.74 -18.17 -11.83
C LEU A 627 -29.15 -18.93 -13.01
N ALA A 628 -29.93 -19.85 -13.59
CA ALA A 628 -29.66 -20.53 -14.87
C ALA A 628 -28.18 -20.90 -15.10
N ALA A 629 -27.68 -21.84 -14.30
CA ALA A 629 -26.28 -22.36 -14.32
C ALA A 629 -25.16 -21.38 -13.89
N ALA A 630 -25.47 -20.15 -13.47
CA ALA A 630 -24.54 -19.27 -12.75
C ALA A 630 -25.00 -19.05 -11.30
N VAL A 631 -24.04 -18.98 -10.37
CA VAL A 631 -24.27 -18.54 -8.98
C VAL A 631 -23.82 -17.10 -8.87
N THR A 632 -24.76 -16.18 -8.64
CA THR A 632 -24.48 -14.73 -8.54
C THR A 632 -25.04 -14.18 -7.23
N THR A 633 -24.15 -13.67 -6.38
CA THR A 633 -24.50 -13.05 -5.10
C THR A 633 -24.81 -11.57 -5.31
N LEU A 634 -26.05 -11.26 -5.70
CA LEU A 634 -26.56 -9.89 -5.78
C LEU A 634 -26.74 -9.31 -4.37
N ALA A 635 -26.50 -8.01 -4.17
CA ALA A 635 -26.81 -7.35 -2.89
C ALA A 635 -28.32 -7.38 -2.61
N SER A 636 -28.64 -7.44 -1.32
CA SER A 636 -30.01 -7.24 -0.84
C SER A 636 -30.31 -5.76 -0.60
N ALA A 637 -29.40 -4.99 0.02
CA ALA A 637 -29.65 -3.65 0.55
C ALA A 637 -28.51 -2.62 0.36
N GLY A 638 -27.26 -3.03 0.17
CA GLY A 638 -26.14 -2.08 0.02
C GLY A 638 -26.15 -1.35 -1.33
N LEU A 639 -26.11 0.00 -1.35
CA LEU A 639 -26.19 0.80 -2.58
C LEU A 639 -25.02 0.54 -3.55
N GLY A 640 -23.78 0.54 -3.03
CA GLY A 640 -22.56 0.33 -3.82
C GLY A 640 -22.22 1.48 -4.76
N GLY A 641 -21.44 1.20 -5.80
CA GLY A 641 -21.14 2.17 -6.87
C GLY A 641 -20.23 3.35 -6.47
N ILE A 642 -20.09 4.28 -7.42
CA ILE A 642 -19.32 5.53 -7.32
C ILE A 642 -20.25 6.69 -7.68
N GLN A 643 -20.33 7.75 -6.88
CA GLN A 643 -21.08 8.97 -7.20
C GLN A 643 -20.14 10.16 -7.38
N ILE A 644 -20.30 10.88 -8.49
CA ILE A 644 -19.71 12.22 -8.68
C ILE A 644 -20.83 13.25 -8.50
N ALA A 645 -20.67 14.16 -7.54
CA ALA A 645 -21.67 15.15 -7.16
C ALA A 645 -21.64 16.40 -8.04
N GLY A 646 -22.71 17.20 -7.97
CA GLY A 646 -22.81 18.50 -8.65
C GLY A 646 -21.70 19.47 -8.23
N GLY A 647 -21.26 20.31 -9.17
CA GLY A 647 -20.11 21.21 -9.00
C GLY A 647 -18.73 20.53 -9.10
N SER A 648 -18.66 19.31 -9.62
CA SER A 648 -17.39 18.61 -9.85
C SER A 648 -16.82 18.87 -11.26
N GLU A 649 -15.49 18.96 -11.37
CA GLU A 649 -14.81 19.40 -12.60
C GLU A 649 -13.53 18.58 -12.88
N ARG A 650 -13.26 18.22 -14.14
CA ARG A 650 -12.08 17.43 -14.58
C ARG A 650 -11.90 16.10 -13.83
N VAL A 651 -13.00 15.37 -13.62
CA VAL A 651 -12.98 14.10 -12.88
C VAL A 651 -12.81 12.91 -13.81
N ARG A 652 -11.80 12.07 -13.55
CA ARG A 652 -11.46 10.89 -14.34
C ARG A 652 -11.70 9.60 -13.54
N ILE A 653 -12.67 8.79 -13.97
CA ILE A 653 -12.99 7.47 -13.43
C ILE A 653 -12.47 6.42 -14.40
N ARG A 654 -11.36 5.74 -14.08
CA ARG A 654 -10.65 4.87 -15.03
C ARG A 654 -10.35 3.45 -14.54
N ASP A 655 -10.57 2.45 -15.39
CA ASP A 655 -10.12 1.07 -15.17
C ASP A 655 -10.64 0.41 -13.87
N ASN A 656 -11.73 0.94 -13.28
CA ASN A 656 -12.30 0.43 -12.03
C ASN A 656 -13.17 -0.81 -12.27
N HIS A 657 -13.37 -1.62 -11.23
CA HIS A 657 -14.28 -2.76 -11.21
C HIS A 657 -15.39 -2.52 -10.20
N ILE A 658 -16.61 -2.25 -10.69
CA ILE A 658 -17.80 -1.92 -9.89
C ILE A 658 -18.80 -3.08 -9.97
N GLN A 659 -19.30 -3.58 -8.82
CA GLN A 659 -20.19 -4.74 -8.81
C GLN A 659 -21.26 -4.80 -7.70
N CYS A 660 -22.36 -5.49 -8.01
CA CYS A 660 -23.38 -6.04 -7.11
C CYS A 660 -24.27 -5.09 -6.29
N GLY A 661 -24.02 -3.78 -6.26
CA GLY A 661 -24.80 -2.85 -5.43
C GLY A 661 -26.21 -2.57 -5.95
N ILE A 662 -27.14 -2.18 -5.06
CA ILE A 662 -28.57 -1.99 -5.39
C ILE A 662 -28.88 -0.67 -6.15
N GLY A 663 -27.91 0.22 -6.29
CA GLY A 663 -28.01 1.50 -7.02
C GLY A 663 -27.44 1.44 -8.44
N ASN A 664 -27.09 2.61 -8.98
CA ASN A 664 -26.32 2.70 -10.24
C ASN A 664 -24.86 2.25 -10.02
N GLY A 665 -24.17 1.83 -11.08
CA GLY A 665 -22.72 1.58 -11.06
C GLY A 665 -21.91 2.86 -10.87
N ILE A 666 -22.12 3.83 -11.77
CA ILE A 666 -21.64 5.20 -11.62
C ILE A 666 -22.86 6.13 -11.62
N THR A 667 -22.97 6.95 -10.57
CA THR A 667 -23.99 7.98 -10.41
C THR A 667 -23.41 9.35 -10.74
N LEU A 668 -24.08 10.09 -11.61
CA LEU A 668 -23.75 11.48 -11.94
C LEU A 668 -24.76 12.42 -11.27
N GLY A 669 -24.25 13.51 -10.68
CA GLY A 669 -25.07 14.49 -9.99
C GLY A 669 -25.33 14.21 -8.52
N SER A 670 -25.88 15.23 -7.88
CA SER A 670 -26.44 15.21 -6.54
C SER A 670 -27.54 16.28 -6.48
N VAL A 671 -28.43 16.18 -5.50
CA VAL A 671 -29.47 17.18 -5.25
C VAL A 671 -29.20 17.91 -3.93
N ARG A 672 -29.94 19.00 -3.72
CA ARG A 672 -30.00 19.78 -2.49
C ARG A 672 -31.45 20.17 -2.19
N ILE A 673 -31.72 20.55 -0.94
CA ILE A 673 -33.06 20.94 -0.49
C ILE A 673 -33.03 22.44 -0.17
N ILE A 674 -33.92 23.21 -0.79
CA ILE A 674 -34.03 24.66 -0.60
C ILE A 674 -35.37 25.06 0.05
N ASP A 675 -35.38 26.13 0.85
CA ASP A 675 -36.63 26.74 1.32
C ASP A 675 -37.37 27.48 0.20
N ALA A 676 -38.63 27.85 0.45
CA ALA A 676 -39.42 28.76 -0.39
C ALA A 676 -38.84 30.21 -0.52
N ARG A 677 -37.58 30.44 -0.15
CA ARG A 677 -36.80 31.67 -0.39
C ARG A 677 -35.50 31.41 -1.17
N GLY A 678 -35.20 30.16 -1.54
CA GLY A 678 -34.01 29.76 -2.28
C GLY A 678 -32.76 29.44 -1.43
N ASN A 679 -32.87 29.39 -0.09
CA ASN A 679 -31.77 29.05 0.79
C ASN A 679 -31.61 27.52 0.89
N ASP A 680 -30.40 26.99 0.68
CA ASP A 680 -30.05 25.63 1.08
C ASP A 680 -30.06 25.52 2.61
N VAL A 681 -30.64 24.44 3.14
CA VAL A 681 -30.78 24.20 4.59
C VAL A 681 -30.14 22.91 5.07
N GLY A 682 -29.43 22.21 4.18
CA GLY A 682 -28.90 20.88 4.43
C GLY A 682 -29.92 19.78 4.19
N GLY A 683 -29.50 18.76 3.45
CA GLY A 683 -30.29 17.59 3.10
C GLY A 683 -29.43 16.43 2.61
N PRO A 684 -30.02 15.30 2.21
CA PRO A 684 -29.31 14.17 1.65
C PRO A 684 -28.65 14.51 0.30
N VAL A 685 -27.34 14.77 0.32
CA VAL A 685 -26.51 14.93 -0.91
C VAL A 685 -26.20 13.56 -1.57
N GLY A 686 -26.44 12.47 -0.84
CA GLY A 686 -26.38 11.09 -1.34
C GLY A 686 -27.64 10.70 -2.13
N TRP A 687 -27.91 9.40 -2.23
CA TRP A 687 -29.02 8.86 -3.01
C TRP A 687 -30.39 9.18 -2.39
N VAL A 688 -31.24 9.94 -3.12
CA VAL A 688 -32.55 10.39 -2.63
C VAL A 688 -33.74 9.52 -3.06
N VAL A 689 -33.61 8.77 -4.16
CA VAL A 689 -34.73 8.01 -4.73
C VAL A 689 -35.04 6.79 -3.85
N ASN A 690 -36.30 6.65 -3.42
CA ASN A 690 -36.74 5.69 -2.39
C ASN A 690 -36.02 5.82 -1.03
N ALA A 691 -35.51 7.01 -0.65
CA ALA A 691 -34.83 7.20 0.63
C ALA A 691 -35.72 6.92 1.87
N GLU A 692 -37.05 7.01 1.73
CA GLU A 692 -38.03 6.68 2.78
C GLU A 692 -38.53 5.22 2.75
N ASP A 693 -37.90 4.31 1.99
CA ASP A 693 -38.30 2.90 1.94
C ASP A 693 -38.29 2.26 3.35
N PRO A 694 -39.43 1.79 3.88
CA PRO A 694 -39.52 1.34 5.26
C PRO A 694 -38.74 0.04 5.56
N CYS A 695 -38.27 -0.69 4.54
CA CYS A 695 -37.42 -1.85 4.74
C CYS A 695 -36.23 -2.02 3.76
N ASN A 696 -35.95 -1.00 2.91
CA ASN A 696 -34.67 -0.73 2.24
C ASN A 696 -33.91 -2.01 1.76
N PRO A 697 -34.34 -2.67 0.65
CA PRO A 697 -35.37 -2.27 -0.27
C PRO A 697 -36.59 -3.22 -0.25
N CYS A 698 -37.74 -2.67 0.11
CA CYS A 698 -39.04 -3.28 -0.12
C CYS A 698 -39.73 -2.71 -1.37
N LEU A 699 -39.37 -1.48 -1.75
CA LEU A 699 -39.84 -0.82 -2.96
C LEU A 699 -39.04 -1.29 -4.20
N PRO A 700 -39.67 -1.33 -5.38
CA PRO A 700 -38.97 -1.58 -6.63
C PRO A 700 -37.87 -0.53 -6.86
N GLY A 701 -36.90 -0.86 -7.72
CA GLY A 701 -35.87 0.09 -8.14
C GLY A 701 -36.50 1.21 -8.96
N ASP A 702 -36.12 2.45 -8.67
CA ASP A 702 -36.65 3.66 -9.30
C ASP A 702 -35.52 4.68 -9.52
N THR A 703 -35.75 5.64 -10.41
CA THR A 703 -34.90 6.83 -10.64
C THR A 703 -35.68 8.15 -10.69
N GLU A 704 -36.98 8.16 -10.35
CA GLU A 704 -37.76 9.40 -10.17
C GLU A 704 -37.30 10.16 -8.92
N VAL A 705 -36.98 11.45 -9.06
CA VAL A 705 -36.77 12.33 -7.89
C VAL A 705 -38.13 12.51 -7.19
N PRO A 706 -38.24 12.26 -5.86
CA PRO A 706 -39.52 12.37 -5.18
C PRO A 706 -40.16 13.76 -5.35
N PRO A 707 -41.47 13.85 -5.70
CA PRO A 707 -42.13 15.12 -5.88
C PRO A 707 -42.25 15.90 -4.57
N ASP A 708 -42.18 17.23 -4.65
CA ASP A 708 -42.21 18.11 -3.48
C ASP A 708 -43.46 17.87 -2.60
N PRO A 709 -43.31 17.81 -1.26
CA PRO A 709 -44.42 17.53 -0.35
C PRO A 709 -45.37 18.73 -0.24
N GLY A 710 -46.30 18.83 -1.19
CA GLY A 710 -47.24 19.94 -1.33
C GLY A 710 -48.12 20.18 -0.09
N GLY A 711 -47.85 21.28 0.62
CA GLY A 711 -48.65 21.75 1.75
C GLY A 711 -48.50 23.25 1.99
N ASP A 712 -49.63 23.94 2.17
CA ASP A 712 -49.67 25.40 2.32
C ASP A 712 -48.93 25.88 3.58
N GLY A 713 -47.82 26.62 3.40
CA GLY A 713 -47.26 27.47 4.46
C GLY A 713 -45.73 27.54 4.59
N GLY A 714 -44.97 26.64 3.96
CA GLY A 714 -43.52 26.62 4.11
C GLY A 714 -42.81 25.50 3.35
N GLY A 715 -43.09 25.40 2.04
CA GLY A 715 -42.55 24.34 1.19
C GLY A 715 -41.02 24.28 1.14
N TRP A 716 -40.53 23.05 1.06
CA TRP A 716 -39.16 22.70 0.72
C TRP A 716 -39.15 22.12 -0.70
N HIS A 717 -38.16 22.49 -1.51
CA HIS A 717 -38.03 22.01 -2.88
C HIS A 717 -36.74 21.21 -3.06
N ILE A 718 -36.80 20.09 -3.79
CA ILE A 718 -35.60 19.37 -4.24
C ILE A 718 -35.12 19.97 -5.56
N VAL A 719 -33.85 20.39 -5.63
CA VAL A 719 -33.25 20.97 -6.85
C VAL A 719 -31.86 20.39 -7.11
N SER A 720 -31.36 20.58 -8.34
CA SER A 720 -30.02 20.21 -8.76
C SER A 720 -28.95 20.91 -7.89
N ALA A 721 -27.90 20.17 -7.51
CA ALA A 721 -26.75 20.72 -6.80
C ALA A 721 -25.71 21.41 -7.72
N GLY A 722 -26.07 21.65 -8.99
CA GLY A 722 -25.22 22.26 -10.01
C GLY A 722 -24.65 21.24 -11.01
N ALA A 723 -24.31 21.73 -12.19
CA ALA A 723 -23.74 20.95 -13.29
C ALA A 723 -22.40 20.29 -12.94
N LEU A 724 -22.01 19.31 -13.74
CA LEU A 724 -20.67 18.71 -13.74
C LEU A 724 -19.93 19.05 -15.04
N TYR A 725 -18.61 19.15 -15.00
CA TYR A 725 -17.79 19.63 -16.12
C TYR A 725 -16.58 18.72 -16.39
N ASP A 726 -16.29 18.43 -17.66
CA ASP A 726 -15.10 17.67 -18.09
C ASP A 726 -14.98 16.30 -17.38
N ILE A 727 -16.05 15.51 -17.43
CA ILE A 727 -16.16 14.21 -16.74
C ILE A 727 -15.79 13.08 -17.70
N ARG A 728 -14.84 12.22 -17.30
CA ARG A 728 -14.35 11.12 -18.15
C ARG A 728 -14.40 9.76 -17.46
N ILE A 729 -15.25 8.89 -17.98
CA ILE A 729 -15.48 7.51 -17.54
C ILE A 729 -14.88 6.57 -18.60
N ALA A 730 -13.75 5.93 -18.32
CA ALA A 730 -13.06 5.10 -19.32
C ALA A 730 -12.52 3.74 -18.81
N GLY A 731 -12.64 2.68 -19.60
CA GLY A 731 -12.06 1.36 -19.28
C GLY A 731 -12.71 0.61 -18.11
N ASN A 732 -13.83 1.10 -17.56
CA ASN A 732 -14.42 0.54 -16.34
C ASN A 732 -15.25 -0.71 -16.65
N ARG A 733 -15.23 -1.67 -15.71
CA ARG A 733 -16.07 -2.87 -15.73
C ARG A 733 -17.17 -2.72 -14.69
N ILE A 734 -18.40 -2.55 -15.15
CA ILE A 734 -19.59 -2.28 -14.33
C ILE A 734 -20.58 -3.41 -14.55
N HIS A 735 -20.90 -4.21 -13.52
CA HIS A 735 -21.84 -5.30 -13.71
C HIS A 735 -22.60 -5.79 -12.47
N ASP A 736 -23.69 -6.51 -12.72
CA ASP A 736 -24.60 -7.06 -11.70
C ASP A 736 -25.24 -6.00 -10.77
N MET A 737 -25.33 -4.74 -11.24
CA MET A 737 -25.88 -3.60 -10.49
C MET A 737 -27.42 -3.60 -10.47
N GLY A 738 -28.00 -3.05 -9.40
CA GLY A 738 -29.45 -3.02 -9.17
C GLY A 738 -30.20 -2.07 -10.10
N LEU A 739 -29.61 -0.90 -10.40
CA LEU A 739 -30.12 0.11 -11.33
C LEU A 739 -29.17 0.29 -12.54
N ASN A 740 -29.00 1.51 -13.07
CA ASN A 740 -28.29 1.77 -14.33
C ASN A 740 -26.79 1.45 -14.22
N GLY A 741 -26.12 1.24 -15.36
CA GLY A 741 -24.66 1.07 -15.38
C GLY A 741 -23.94 2.38 -15.09
N ILE A 742 -24.16 3.37 -15.95
CA ILE A 742 -23.88 4.79 -15.71
C ILE A 742 -25.24 5.50 -15.75
N GLY A 743 -25.52 6.38 -14.80
CA GLY A 743 -26.70 7.24 -14.92
C GLY A 743 -26.76 8.37 -13.92
N VAL A 744 -27.69 9.28 -14.13
CA VAL A 744 -27.96 10.38 -13.19
C VAL A 744 -28.50 9.87 -11.84
N ILE A 745 -28.38 10.68 -10.79
CA ILE A 745 -28.97 10.41 -9.46
C ILE A 745 -30.49 10.25 -9.52
N GLY A 746 -31.15 10.95 -10.43
CA GLY A 746 -32.57 10.80 -10.74
C GLY A 746 -33.04 11.78 -11.81
N PHE A 747 -34.31 11.66 -12.19
CA PHE A 747 -35.01 12.52 -13.14
C PHE A 747 -36.15 13.27 -12.44
N PHE A 748 -36.34 14.55 -12.77
CA PHE A 748 -37.40 15.41 -12.20
C PHE A 748 -38.66 15.39 -13.08
N ASP A 749 -39.84 15.67 -12.50
CA ASP A 749 -41.06 15.88 -13.27
C ASP A 749 -41.07 17.30 -13.86
N LEU A 750 -40.64 17.39 -15.13
CA LEU A 750 -40.55 18.63 -15.90
C LEU A 750 -41.93 19.29 -16.18
N ALA A 751 -43.05 18.64 -15.82
CA ALA A 751 -44.36 19.30 -15.78
C ALA A 751 -44.62 20.07 -14.46
N GLY A 752 -43.81 19.86 -13.43
CA GLY A 752 -43.87 20.52 -12.12
C GLY A 752 -42.66 21.41 -11.80
N THR A 753 -41.45 20.98 -12.19
CA THR A 753 -40.17 21.66 -11.88
C THR A 753 -39.23 21.61 -13.08
N ASP A 754 -38.79 22.78 -13.56
CA ASP A 754 -37.82 22.91 -14.67
C ASP A 754 -36.37 22.75 -14.17
N GLU A 755 -36.03 21.53 -13.75
CA GLU A 755 -34.77 21.16 -13.09
C GLU A 755 -34.18 19.88 -13.70
N MET A 756 -32.86 19.87 -13.94
CA MET A 756 -32.16 18.74 -14.58
C MET A 756 -30.79 18.48 -13.95
N ILE A 757 -30.29 17.26 -14.14
CA ILE A 757 -28.91 16.88 -13.81
C ILE A 757 -28.05 17.01 -15.08
N SER A 758 -27.40 18.17 -15.21
CA SER A 758 -26.60 18.56 -16.38
C SER A 758 -25.13 18.13 -16.28
N VAL A 759 -24.55 17.66 -17.38
CA VAL A 759 -23.10 17.39 -17.50
C VAL A 759 -22.54 17.96 -18.82
N GLU A 760 -21.56 18.86 -18.71
CA GLU A 760 -20.83 19.45 -19.83
C GLU A 760 -19.52 18.70 -20.08
N ARG A 761 -19.27 18.31 -21.34
CA ARG A 761 -18.15 17.45 -21.80
C ARG A 761 -18.06 16.12 -21.03
N LEU A 762 -18.91 15.17 -21.45
CA LEU A 762 -18.99 13.83 -20.89
C LEU A 762 -18.37 12.77 -21.83
N ASP A 763 -17.17 12.31 -21.49
CA ASP A 763 -16.49 11.17 -22.14
C ASP A 763 -16.94 9.84 -21.49
N ILE A 764 -17.56 8.93 -22.24
CA ILE A 764 -17.84 7.54 -21.85
C ILE A 764 -17.18 6.59 -22.87
N LEU A 765 -16.02 6.03 -22.54
CA LEU A 765 -15.11 5.39 -23.50
C LEU A 765 -14.67 3.98 -23.08
N ASP A 766 -14.75 2.97 -23.94
CA ASP A 766 -14.18 1.63 -23.69
C ASP A 766 -14.66 0.97 -22.37
N ASN A 767 -15.88 1.26 -21.92
CA ASN A 767 -16.45 0.65 -20.72
C ASN A 767 -17.22 -0.63 -21.05
N CYS A 768 -17.17 -1.61 -20.15
CA CYS A 768 -17.93 -2.85 -20.23
C CYS A 768 -19.03 -2.82 -19.17
N ILE A 769 -20.27 -2.58 -19.61
CA ILE A 769 -21.46 -2.42 -18.78
C ILE A 769 -22.41 -3.58 -19.05
N THR A 770 -22.46 -4.55 -18.13
CA THR A 770 -23.18 -5.81 -18.37
C THR A 770 -24.06 -6.24 -17.21
N ARG A 771 -25.27 -6.73 -17.49
CA ARG A 771 -26.22 -7.22 -16.46
C ARG A 771 -26.46 -6.22 -15.31
N CYS A 772 -26.57 -4.93 -15.61
CA CYS A 772 -27.16 -3.95 -14.70
C CYS A 772 -28.70 -4.09 -14.70
N LEU A 773 -29.41 -3.20 -13.98
CA LEU A 773 -30.88 -3.22 -13.82
C LEU A 773 -31.40 -4.58 -13.31
N ARG A 774 -30.79 -5.09 -12.22
CA ARG A 774 -31.15 -6.38 -11.60
C ARG A 774 -32.27 -6.29 -10.55
N ARG A 775 -32.66 -5.09 -10.10
CA ARG A 775 -33.90 -4.90 -9.32
C ARG A 775 -35.12 -5.08 -10.22
N THR A 776 -36.27 -5.38 -9.61
CA THR A 776 -37.56 -5.18 -10.26
C THR A 776 -37.80 -3.67 -10.35
N LEU A 777 -38.12 -3.14 -11.53
CA LEU A 777 -38.27 -1.68 -11.74
C LEU A 777 -39.68 -1.18 -11.41
N ALA A 778 -39.76 0.08 -10.98
CA ALA A 778 -41.01 0.76 -10.69
C ALA A 778 -41.85 1.02 -11.97
N PRO A 779 -43.20 0.99 -11.90
CA PRO A 779 -44.03 1.39 -13.03
C PRO A 779 -43.97 2.91 -13.22
N ILE A 780 -43.31 3.38 -14.28
CA ILE A 780 -43.09 4.82 -14.52
C ILE A 780 -44.44 5.58 -14.59
N PRO A 781 -44.64 6.66 -13.81
CA PRO A 781 -45.83 7.51 -13.87
C PRO A 781 -46.10 8.15 -15.24
N ARG A 782 -47.36 8.52 -15.50
CA ARG A 782 -47.79 9.00 -16.83
C ARG A 782 -47.21 10.36 -17.24
N THR A 783 -46.70 11.15 -16.31
CA THR A 783 -45.91 12.36 -16.58
C THR A 783 -44.47 11.97 -16.94
N MET A 784 -43.84 11.18 -16.08
CA MET A 784 -42.43 10.77 -16.16
C MET A 784 -42.05 9.81 -17.29
N GLN A 785 -43.01 9.15 -17.98
CA GLN A 785 -42.71 8.24 -19.11
C GLN A 785 -42.00 8.93 -20.31
N ASP A 786 -41.96 10.27 -20.34
CA ASP A 786 -41.17 11.08 -21.27
C ASP A 786 -39.85 11.59 -20.66
N ALA A 787 -39.86 11.96 -19.37
CA ALA A 787 -38.74 12.59 -18.67
C ALA A 787 -37.80 11.60 -17.97
N MET A 788 -38.04 10.28 -18.06
CA MET A 788 -37.20 9.25 -17.43
C MET A 788 -37.03 8.03 -18.33
N GLY A 789 -35.84 7.41 -18.25
CA GLY A 789 -35.53 6.14 -18.87
C GLY A 789 -34.47 5.37 -18.08
N TYR A 790 -34.53 4.03 -18.18
CA TYR A 790 -33.54 3.11 -17.61
C TYR A 790 -32.63 2.57 -18.70
N GLY A 791 -31.36 2.32 -18.40
CA GLY A 791 -30.47 1.64 -19.35
C GLY A 791 -29.09 1.25 -18.82
N ALA A 792 -28.23 0.81 -19.75
CA ALA A 792 -26.80 0.67 -19.45
C ALA A 792 -26.16 2.04 -19.23
N ILE A 793 -26.59 3.04 -20.03
CA ILE A 793 -26.33 4.47 -19.86
C ILE A 793 -27.69 5.20 -19.82
N ALA A 794 -27.94 6.03 -18.80
CA ALA A 794 -29.19 6.81 -18.65
C ALA A 794 -28.93 8.25 -18.17
N LEU A 795 -29.08 9.22 -19.07
CA LEU A 795 -28.64 10.61 -18.86
C LEU A 795 -29.81 11.60 -18.98
N ALA A 796 -29.80 12.65 -18.16
CA ALA A 796 -30.83 13.70 -18.17
C ALA A 796 -30.50 14.82 -19.16
N ASP A 797 -29.51 15.65 -18.85
CA ASP A 797 -29.04 16.73 -19.73
C ASP A 797 -27.53 16.64 -19.91
N VAL A 798 -27.05 16.66 -21.16
CA VAL A 798 -25.61 16.49 -21.48
C VAL A 798 -25.16 17.27 -22.71
N SER A 799 -24.13 18.11 -22.58
CA SER A 799 -23.50 18.81 -23.71
C SER A 799 -22.11 18.25 -24.01
N GLU A 800 -21.73 18.25 -25.29
CA GLU A 800 -20.49 17.64 -25.81
C GLU A 800 -20.34 16.16 -25.36
N LEU A 801 -21.37 15.34 -25.57
CA LEU A 801 -21.43 13.93 -25.17
C LEU A 801 -20.67 13.02 -26.14
N VAL A 802 -19.69 12.27 -25.64
CA VAL A 802 -18.94 11.26 -26.42
C VAL A 802 -19.13 9.88 -25.81
N VAL A 803 -19.78 8.96 -26.53
CA VAL A 803 -19.97 7.56 -26.11
C VAL A 803 -19.30 6.63 -27.12
N HIS A 804 -18.05 6.24 -26.90
CA HIS A 804 -17.21 5.53 -27.88
C HIS A 804 -16.73 4.15 -27.40
N ASP A 805 -16.73 3.17 -28.30
CA ASP A 805 -16.10 1.84 -28.13
C ASP A 805 -16.63 0.99 -26.94
N ASN A 806 -17.77 1.33 -26.33
CA ASN A 806 -18.31 0.63 -25.16
C ASN A 806 -19.02 -0.69 -25.51
N VAL A 807 -19.07 -1.61 -24.55
CA VAL A 807 -19.87 -2.84 -24.60
C VAL A 807 -21.00 -2.74 -23.58
N LEU A 808 -22.24 -2.67 -24.05
CA LEU A 808 -23.46 -2.48 -23.28
C LEU A 808 -24.40 -3.68 -23.50
N SER A 809 -24.33 -4.73 -22.66
CA SER A 809 -25.14 -5.96 -22.88
C SER A 809 -25.87 -6.56 -21.68
N ASP A 810 -26.97 -7.26 -21.96
CA ASP A 810 -27.74 -8.06 -20.98
C ASP A 810 -28.29 -7.24 -19.80
N ASN A 811 -28.34 -5.91 -19.91
CA ASN A 811 -28.83 -5.02 -18.86
C ASN A 811 -30.36 -5.06 -18.84
N GLY A 812 -30.96 -5.18 -17.66
CA GLY A 812 -32.41 -5.37 -17.50
C GLY A 812 -32.82 -6.84 -17.50
N ARG A 813 -33.82 -7.18 -16.69
CA ARG A 813 -34.24 -8.57 -16.43
C ARG A 813 -35.33 -9.12 -17.35
N SER A 814 -36.00 -8.25 -18.11
CA SER A 814 -37.13 -8.59 -18.96
C SER A 814 -37.23 -7.59 -20.11
N ASP A 815 -37.60 -8.06 -21.29
CA ASP A 815 -38.03 -7.26 -22.44
C ASP A 815 -39.35 -6.53 -22.18
N LEU A 816 -40.14 -6.94 -21.17
CA LEU A 816 -41.35 -6.22 -20.79
C LEU A 816 -41.06 -4.91 -20.05
N ASP A 817 -39.93 -4.79 -19.35
CA ASP A 817 -39.54 -3.57 -18.64
C ASP A 817 -39.04 -2.47 -19.62
N PRO A 818 -39.21 -1.17 -19.30
CA PRO A 818 -38.80 -0.07 -20.17
C PRO A 818 -37.28 0.18 -20.06
N VAL A 819 -36.51 -0.59 -20.82
CA VAL A 819 -35.03 -0.59 -20.77
C VAL A 819 -34.43 -0.20 -22.12
N CYS A 820 -33.45 0.70 -22.07
CA CYS A 820 -32.61 1.12 -23.19
C CYS A 820 -31.19 0.55 -23.07
N GLY A 821 -30.44 0.50 -24.17
CA GLY A 821 -28.98 0.44 -24.12
C GLY A 821 -28.40 1.78 -23.69
N ILE A 822 -28.69 2.83 -24.46
CA ILE A 822 -28.39 4.23 -24.16
C ILE A 822 -29.71 5.01 -24.14
N PHE A 823 -29.95 5.75 -23.05
CA PHE A 823 -31.01 6.73 -22.92
C PHE A 823 -30.42 8.13 -22.66
N VAL A 824 -30.87 9.12 -23.43
CA VAL A 824 -30.58 10.54 -23.24
C VAL A 824 -31.89 11.31 -23.38
N LEU A 825 -32.24 12.10 -22.37
CA LEU A 825 -33.44 12.95 -22.40
C LEU A 825 -33.19 14.24 -23.22
N HIS A 826 -32.18 15.02 -22.84
CA HIS A 826 -31.73 16.20 -23.57
C HIS A 826 -30.22 16.10 -23.83
N GLY A 827 -29.75 16.62 -24.97
CA GLY A 827 -28.32 16.83 -25.15
C GLY A 827 -27.89 17.67 -26.36
N GLU A 828 -26.74 18.30 -26.21
CA GLU A 828 -26.16 19.25 -27.16
C GLU A 828 -24.86 18.66 -27.75
N GLY A 829 -24.86 18.31 -29.05
CA GLY A 829 -23.69 17.77 -29.75
C GLY A 829 -23.30 16.35 -29.31
N ILE A 830 -24.09 15.35 -29.70
CA ILE A 830 -23.92 13.95 -29.28
C ILE A 830 -23.14 13.12 -30.33
N ASP A 831 -22.10 12.40 -29.91
CA ASP A 831 -21.35 11.42 -30.72
C ASP A 831 -21.32 10.03 -30.08
N ILE A 832 -22.13 9.11 -30.62
CA ILE A 832 -22.22 7.70 -30.22
C ILE A 832 -21.57 6.85 -31.32
N SER A 833 -20.34 6.38 -31.11
CA SER A 833 -19.59 5.66 -32.17
C SER A 833 -18.97 4.32 -31.72
N ARG A 834 -18.99 3.31 -32.62
CA ARG A 834 -18.30 2.01 -32.48
C ARG A 834 -18.73 1.14 -31.28
N ASN A 835 -19.87 1.43 -30.65
CA ASN A 835 -20.35 0.68 -29.47
C ASN A 835 -21.01 -0.65 -29.87
N ARG A 836 -21.05 -1.59 -28.93
CA ARG A 836 -21.83 -2.84 -29.02
C ARG A 836 -22.96 -2.82 -28.00
N ILE A 837 -24.20 -2.72 -28.46
CA ILE A 837 -25.39 -2.49 -27.65
C ILE A 837 -26.37 -3.65 -27.86
N LEU A 838 -26.27 -4.69 -27.04
CA LEU A 838 -26.85 -6.01 -27.32
C LEU A 838 -27.76 -6.50 -26.20
N ASP A 839 -28.96 -7.00 -26.54
CA ASP A 839 -29.80 -7.79 -25.63
C ASP A 839 -30.22 -7.09 -24.32
N ASN A 840 -30.21 -5.75 -24.31
CA ASN A 840 -30.70 -4.94 -23.20
C ASN A 840 -32.23 -5.02 -23.12
N GLY A 841 -32.78 -5.38 -21.96
CA GLY A 841 -34.15 -5.89 -21.79
C GLY A 841 -34.24 -7.36 -22.21
N ALA A 842 -33.56 -8.26 -21.51
CA ALA A 842 -33.41 -9.67 -21.91
C ALA A 842 -34.76 -10.38 -22.15
N LYS A 843 -34.88 -11.13 -23.27
CA LYS A 843 -36.13 -11.78 -23.68
C LYS A 843 -36.73 -12.66 -22.59
N SER A 844 -37.98 -12.37 -22.19
CA SER A 844 -38.73 -13.15 -21.19
C SER A 844 -39.43 -14.38 -21.76
N GLY A 845 -39.74 -14.37 -23.06
CA GLY A 845 -40.62 -15.34 -23.70
C GLY A 845 -42.13 -15.03 -23.54
N GLU A 846 -42.47 -13.94 -22.85
CA GLU A 846 -43.83 -13.40 -22.84
C GLU A 846 -44.04 -12.41 -24.01
N GLY A 847 -45.26 -12.34 -24.54
CA GLY A 847 -45.54 -11.54 -25.75
C GLY A 847 -45.36 -10.02 -25.53
N ALA A 848 -44.71 -9.34 -26.49
CA ALA A 848 -44.36 -7.92 -26.43
C ALA A 848 -45.56 -6.95 -26.26
N THR A 849 -46.79 -7.40 -26.47
CA THR A 849 -48.02 -6.66 -26.14
C THR A 849 -48.21 -6.44 -24.62
N GLN A 850 -47.51 -7.20 -23.77
CA GLN A 850 -47.50 -7.03 -22.32
C GLN A 850 -46.44 -6.02 -21.83
N ALA A 851 -45.66 -5.42 -22.73
CA ALA A 851 -44.56 -4.52 -22.37
C ALA A 851 -45.05 -3.23 -21.68
N ARG A 852 -44.43 -2.90 -20.55
CA ARG A 852 -44.78 -1.77 -19.68
C ARG A 852 -44.57 -0.40 -20.37
N PRO A 853 -45.32 0.64 -19.99
CA PRO A 853 -45.07 2.01 -20.45
C PRO A 853 -43.68 2.54 -20.06
N GLY A 854 -43.13 3.44 -20.88
CA GLY A 854 -41.77 3.97 -20.75
C GLY A 854 -40.90 3.77 -22.00
N ARG A 855 -39.81 4.52 -22.09
CA ARG A 855 -38.81 4.48 -23.17
C ARG A 855 -38.03 3.17 -23.15
N ARG A 856 -37.62 2.67 -24.33
CA ARG A 856 -36.96 1.36 -24.50
C ARG A 856 -36.15 1.29 -25.81
N GLY A 857 -35.30 0.28 -25.94
CA GLY A 857 -34.65 -0.09 -27.21
C GLY A 857 -33.12 -0.08 -27.16
N GLY A 858 -32.48 0.17 -28.31
CA GLY A 858 -31.03 0.26 -28.44
C GLY A 858 -30.49 1.62 -27.98
N ILE A 859 -30.59 2.61 -28.85
CA ILE A 859 -30.25 4.02 -28.60
C ILE A 859 -31.56 4.82 -28.61
N ASN A 860 -31.88 5.53 -27.53
CA ASN A 860 -33.10 6.35 -27.39
C ASN A 860 -32.71 7.77 -26.95
N ILE A 861 -32.73 8.70 -27.90
CA ILE A 861 -32.48 10.14 -27.70
C ILE A 861 -33.83 10.84 -27.77
N VAL A 862 -34.33 11.39 -26.65
CA VAL A 862 -35.66 12.01 -26.61
C VAL A 862 -35.63 13.34 -27.37
N PHE A 863 -34.63 14.19 -27.11
CA PHE A 863 -34.36 15.42 -27.85
C PHE A 863 -32.85 15.70 -27.94
N CYS A 864 -32.38 16.29 -29.04
CA CYS A 864 -30.99 16.75 -29.19
C CYS A 864 -30.83 17.98 -30.09
N VAL A 865 -29.81 18.80 -29.79
CA VAL A 865 -29.52 20.06 -30.46
C VAL A 865 -28.04 20.14 -30.90
N PRO A 866 -27.70 20.91 -31.94
CA PRO A 866 -26.31 21.17 -32.33
C PRO A 866 -25.72 22.28 -31.44
N PRO A 867 -24.44 22.23 -31.05
CA PRO A 867 -23.85 23.28 -30.22
C PRO A 867 -23.77 24.62 -30.94
N THR A 868 -23.97 25.72 -30.22
CA THR A 868 -24.15 27.06 -30.83
C THR A 868 -23.10 28.10 -30.44
N VAL A 869 -22.94 29.11 -31.30
CA VAL A 869 -22.10 30.30 -31.10
C VAL A 869 -22.90 31.57 -31.37
N PRO A 870 -22.65 32.68 -30.64
CA PRO A 870 -23.36 33.93 -30.83
C PRO A 870 -22.82 34.72 -32.02
N VAL A 871 -23.69 35.04 -32.99
CA VAL A 871 -23.36 35.80 -34.19
C VAL A 871 -24.16 37.12 -34.21
N THR A 872 -23.45 38.25 -34.27
CA THR A 872 -24.08 39.59 -34.22
C THR A 872 -24.61 40.03 -35.60
N MET A 873 -25.93 40.08 -35.76
CA MET A 873 -26.58 40.59 -36.97
C MET A 873 -26.99 42.06 -36.82
N LEU A 874 -26.91 42.80 -37.93
CA LEU A 874 -27.48 44.15 -38.14
C LEU A 874 -27.36 45.14 -36.96
N ARG A 875 -26.18 45.14 -36.32
CA ARG A 875 -25.72 46.19 -35.38
C ARG A 875 -26.47 46.31 -34.05
N ALA A 876 -27.29 45.33 -33.66
CA ALA A 876 -28.02 45.38 -32.39
C ALA A 876 -28.24 44.02 -31.67
N GLU A 877 -28.23 42.88 -32.37
CA GLU A 877 -28.68 41.60 -31.78
C GLU A 877 -27.72 40.45 -32.07
N ASN A 878 -27.51 39.59 -31.06
CA ASN A 878 -26.80 38.33 -31.18
C ASN A 878 -27.82 37.20 -31.43
N LEU A 879 -27.58 36.38 -32.44
CA LEU A 879 -28.36 35.19 -32.75
C LEU A 879 -27.51 33.94 -32.50
N PRO A 880 -28.08 32.83 -31.99
CA PRO A 880 -27.37 31.56 -31.89
C PRO A 880 -27.34 30.85 -33.26
N GLU A 881 -26.13 30.62 -33.77
CA GLU A 881 -25.84 29.90 -35.02
C GLU A 881 -25.02 28.63 -34.69
N GLN A 882 -25.12 27.58 -35.52
CA GLN A 882 -24.40 26.32 -35.28
C GLN A 882 -22.88 26.50 -35.30
N ASN A 883 -22.15 25.86 -34.38
CA ASN A 883 -20.69 25.94 -34.32
C ASN A 883 -19.96 25.00 -35.31
N GLY A 884 -20.69 24.15 -36.02
CA GLY A 884 -20.17 23.15 -36.97
C GLY A 884 -20.20 21.69 -36.47
N VAL A 885 -20.51 21.46 -35.19
CA VAL A 885 -20.76 20.11 -34.63
C VAL A 885 -22.23 19.72 -34.90
N PRO A 886 -22.52 18.48 -35.36
CA PRO A 886 -23.89 18.01 -35.57
C PRO A 886 -24.67 17.87 -34.25
N ALA A 887 -26.01 17.83 -34.32
CA ALA A 887 -26.84 17.57 -33.14
C ALA A 887 -26.64 16.13 -32.64
N LEU A 888 -26.60 15.18 -33.58
CA LEU A 888 -26.43 13.77 -33.30
C LEU A 888 -25.59 13.08 -34.39
N LYS A 889 -24.59 12.33 -33.94
CA LYS A 889 -23.77 11.42 -34.74
C LYS A 889 -23.86 10.02 -34.15
N VAL A 890 -24.21 9.04 -34.99
CA VAL A 890 -24.32 7.61 -34.62
C VAL A 890 -23.56 6.79 -35.67
N HIS A 891 -22.29 6.45 -35.44
CA HIS A 891 -21.41 5.83 -36.44
C HIS A 891 -20.88 4.45 -36.02
N ASP A 892 -20.82 3.48 -36.94
CA ASP A 892 -20.17 2.16 -36.77
C ASP A 892 -20.66 1.30 -35.58
N ASN A 893 -21.84 1.58 -35.00
CA ASN A 893 -22.35 0.83 -33.85
C ASN A 893 -23.00 -0.49 -34.26
N ILE A 894 -22.96 -1.50 -33.39
CA ILE A 894 -23.73 -2.74 -33.51
C ILE A 894 -24.81 -2.76 -32.43
N VAL A 895 -26.08 -2.68 -32.83
CA VAL A 895 -27.22 -2.48 -31.93
C VAL A 895 -28.30 -3.54 -32.16
N SER A 896 -28.67 -4.29 -31.12
CA SER A 896 -29.66 -5.37 -31.18
C SER A 896 -30.67 -5.28 -30.04
N ALA A 897 -31.81 -4.64 -30.31
CA ALA A 897 -32.92 -4.52 -29.38
C ALA A 897 -33.74 -5.84 -29.34
N PRO A 898 -34.02 -6.39 -28.14
CA PRO A 898 -35.01 -7.45 -27.95
C PRO A 898 -36.43 -7.00 -28.33
N VAL A 899 -36.85 -5.82 -27.85
CA VAL A 899 -38.15 -5.20 -28.11
C VAL A 899 -37.98 -3.67 -28.13
N GLY A 900 -38.56 -3.00 -29.15
CA GLY A 900 -38.41 -1.56 -29.39
C GLY A 900 -37.40 -1.24 -30.50
N GLN A 901 -37.24 0.05 -30.85
CA GLN A 901 -36.32 0.47 -31.90
C GLN A 901 -34.86 0.20 -31.53
N ALA A 902 -34.03 -0.08 -32.53
CA ALA A 902 -32.57 -0.07 -32.38
C ALA A 902 -32.04 1.39 -32.29
N LEU A 903 -32.65 2.33 -33.04
CA LEU A 903 -32.38 3.76 -32.94
C LEU A 903 -33.70 4.56 -32.91
N MET A 904 -33.83 5.45 -31.93
CA MET A 904 -34.86 6.48 -31.84
C MET A 904 -34.20 7.82 -31.54
N ALA A 905 -34.48 8.85 -32.34
CA ALA A 905 -33.97 10.20 -32.13
C ALA A 905 -34.96 11.29 -32.56
N THR A 906 -35.11 12.34 -31.74
CA THR A 906 -35.64 13.64 -32.17
C THR A 906 -34.51 14.68 -32.17
N ALA A 907 -34.40 15.50 -33.21
CA ALA A 907 -33.34 16.49 -33.38
C ALA A 907 -33.87 17.87 -33.81
N LEU A 908 -33.08 18.92 -33.55
CA LEU A 908 -33.26 20.27 -34.08
C LEU A 908 -31.95 20.77 -34.73
N GLY A 909 -31.37 19.95 -35.60
CA GLY A 909 -30.01 20.15 -36.11
C GLY A 909 -29.46 18.92 -36.82
N PRO A 910 -28.40 19.07 -37.64
CA PRO A 910 -27.96 18.03 -38.57
C PRO A 910 -27.61 16.73 -37.86
N VAL A 911 -28.08 15.62 -38.46
CA VAL A 911 -27.97 14.25 -37.96
C VAL A 911 -27.14 13.41 -38.91
N SER A 912 -26.19 12.61 -38.38
CA SER A 912 -25.35 11.73 -39.18
C SER A 912 -25.34 10.31 -38.65
N VAL A 913 -25.89 9.37 -39.43
CA VAL A 913 -26.02 7.95 -39.07
C VAL A 913 -25.35 7.10 -40.16
N GLN A 914 -24.16 6.55 -39.87
CA GLN A 914 -23.35 5.86 -40.88
C GLN A 914 -22.77 4.52 -40.41
N GLY A 915 -22.80 3.50 -41.28
CA GLY A 915 -22.06 2.24 -41.09
C GLY A 915 -22.58 1.33 -39.95
N ASN A 916 -23.71 1.64 -39.34
CA ASN A 916 -24.23 0.89 -38.19
C ASN A 916 -24.93 -0.41 -38.60
N GLN A 917 -25.08 -1.31 -37.62
CA GLN A 917 -26.00 -2.44 -37.66
C GLN A 917 -27.13 -2.20 -36.65
N PHE A 918 -28.37 -2.08 -37.13
CA PHE A 918 -29.57 -1.79 -36.34
C PHE A 918 -30.57 -2.95 -36.45
N THR A 919 -30.65 -3.78 -35.42
CA THR A 919 -31.59 -4.91 -35.35
C THR A 919 -32.66 -4.67 -34.28
N SER A 920 -33.94 -4.82 -34.66
CA SER A 920 -35.06 -4.94 -33.71
C SER A 920 -35.74 -6.31 -33.85
N ARG A 921 -35.99 -6.96 -32.70
CA ARG A 921 -36.57 -8.32 -32.61
C ARG A 921 -37.96 -8.37 -31.99
N GLY A 922 -38.65 -7.23 -31.89
CA GLY A 922 -39.99 -7.15 -31.32
C GLY A 922 -40.59 -5.73 -31.26
N VAL A 923 -41.91 -5.64 -31.45
CA VAL A 923 -42.70 -4.41 -31.57
C VAL A 923 -43.77 -4.34 -30.48
N VAL A 924 -44.04 -3.16 -29.92
CA VAL A 924 -45.00 -2.96 -28.82
C VAL A 924 -46.31 -2.38 -29.35
N LEU A 925 -47.26 -3.25 -29.69
CA LEU A 925 -48.58 -2.83 -30.17
C LEU A 925 -49.53 -2.51 -29.02
N ARG A 926 -50.16 -1.33 -29.06
CA ARG A 926 -51.09 -0.83 -28.03
C ARG A 926 -52.42 -0.41 -28.65
N GLY A 927 -53.52 -0.89 -28.08
CA GLY A 927 -54.87 -0.72 -28.65
C GLY A 927 -55.52 0.66 -28.45
N GLU A 928 -55.05 1.47 -27.48
CA GLU A 928 -55.66 2.77 -27.16
C GLU A 928 -55.11 3.94 -28.00
N THR A 929 -53.90 3.80 -28.56
CA THR A 929 -53.15 4.84 -29.29
C THR A 929 -52.02 4.20 -30.08
N PRO A 930 -51.60 4.76 -31.22
CA PRO A 930 -50.46 4.22 -31.95
C PRO A 930 -49.15 4.33 -31.17
N SER A 931 -48.40 3.22 -31.14
CA SER A 931 -47.01 3.17 -30.67
C SER A 931 -46.08 3.86 -31.68
N THR A 932 -44.91 4.37 -31.29
CA THR A 932 -43.85 4.73 -32.25
C THR A 932 -43.27 3.48 -32.91
N THR A 933 -43.30 2.31 -32.26
CA THR A 933 -42.94 1.03 -32.89
C THR A 933 -43.95 0.56 -33.95
N LEU A 934 -45.19 1.09 -33.91
CA LEU A 934 -46.20 0.98 -34.98
C LEU A 934 -45.98 2.01 -36.11
N LEU A 935 -45.17 3.05 -35.90
CA LEU A 935 -44.75 4.00 -36.95
C LEU A 935 -43.44 3.55 -37.62
N ALA A 936 -42.45 3.19 -36.81
CA ALA A 936 -41.19 2.57 -37.21
C ALA A 936 -40.68 1.59 -36.14
N ALA A 937 -40.56 0.33 -36.53
CA ALA A 937 -40.18 -0.76 -35.62
C ALA A 937 -38.67 -0.81 -35.28
N ALA A 938 -37.78 -0.44 -36.21
CA ALA A 938 -36.33 -0.59 -36.05
C ALA A 938 -35.58 0.74 -35.94
N VAL A 939 -35.92 1.75 -36.75
CA VAL A 939 -35.26 3.07 -36.76
C VAL A 939 -36.27 4.19 -36.91
N LEU A 940 -36.28 5.14 -35.97
CA LEU A 940 -37.08 6.36 -36.03
C LEU A 940 -36.20 7.59 -35.88
N ILE A 941 -36.23 8.50 -36.87
CA ILE A 941 -35.56 9.80 -36.81
C ILE A 941 -36.57 10.89 -37.19
N LEU A 942 -36.70 11.91 -36.34
CA LEU A 942 -37.45 13.14 -36.61
C LEU A 942 -36.55 14.34 -36.40
N ASP A 943 -36.18 15.04 -37.47
CA ASP A 943 -35.44 16.30 -37.41
C ASP A 943 -36.38 17.48 -37.69
N LEU A 944 -36.33 18.50 -36.84
CA LEU A 944 -37.15 19.70 -36.89
C LEU A 944 -36.35 20.93 -37.38
N GLY A 945 -35.07 20.76 -37.73
CA GLY A 945 -34.23 21.81 -38.32
C GLY A 945 -34.76 22.28 -39.68
N LEU A 946 -34.63 23.58 -39.97
CA LEU A 946 -35.25 24.25 -41.13
C LEU A 946 -34.21 24.69 -42.16
N SER A 947 -34.54 24.57 -43.44
CA SER A 947 -33.64 24.95 -44.53
C SER A 947 -33.21 26.42 -44.53
N ASN A 948 -31.92 26.66 -44.74
CA ASN A 948 -31.35 28.00 -44.86
C ASN A 948 -31.49 28.60 -46.29
N GLU A 949 -31.65 27.77 -47.33
CA GLU A 949 -31.66 28.20 -48.74
C GLU A 949 -32.78 29.20 -49.08
N VAL A 950 -33.87 29.18 -48.32
CA VAL A 950 -35.12 29.92 -48.63
C VAL A 950 -35.38 31.05 -47.60
N TYR A 951 -34.39 31.42 -46.79
CA TYR A 951 -34.53 32.35 -45.64
C TYR A 951 -35.61 31.92 -44.61
N LEU A 952 -36.07 30.67 -44.65
CA LEU A 952 -37.15 30.16 -43.80
C LEU A 952 -36.79 30.25 -42.31
N GLN A 953 -35.56 29.93 -41.93
CA GLN A 953 -35.04 30.13 -40.57
C GLN A 953 -35.24 31.57 -40.07
N LEU A 954 -34.85 32.57 -40.87
CA LEU A 954 -34.92 33.99 -40.50
C LEU A 954 -36.38 34.49 -40.41
N LEU A 955 -37.24 34.02 -41.31
CA LEU A 955 -38.67 34.33 -41.30
C LEU A 955 -39.41 33.66 -40.14
N ALA A 956 -39.09 32.40 -39.84
CA ALA A 956 -39.60 31.68 -38.67
C ALA A 956 -39.15 32.37 -37.37
N PHE A 957 -37.86 32.72 -37.24
CA PHE A 957 -37.32 33.46 -36.10
C PHE A 957 -38.02 34.82 -35.91
N ALA A 958 -38.18 35.59 -36.99
CA ALA A 958 -38.89 36.87 -36.93
C ALA A 958 -40.37 36.72 -36.53
N ALA A 959 -41.07 35.71 -37.04
CA ALA A 959 -42.46 35.43 -36.71
C ALA A 959 -42.63 34.89 -35.27
N MET A 960 -41.74 34.00 -34.81
CA MET A 960 -41.71 33.48 -33.44
C MET A 960 -41.42 34.59 -32.43
N LYS A 961 -40.46 35.47 -32.71
CA LYS A 961 -40.14 36.64 -31.88
C LYS A 961 -41.29 37.65 -31.79
N GLN A 962 -42.20 37.65 -32.77
CA GLN A 962 -43.44 38.44 -32.79
C GLN A 962 -44.68 37.68 -32.27
N GLY A 963 -44.54 36.41 -31.84
CA GLY A 963 -45.65 35.57 -31.38
C GLY A 963 -46.63 35.13 -32.47
N GLY A 964 -46.26 35.24 -33.74
CA GLY A 964 -47.11 34.93 -34.90
C GLY A 964 -47.19 33.45 -35.29
N LEU A 965 -46.42 32.58 -34.64
CA LEU A 965 -46.41 31.13 -34.84
C LEU A 965 -46.73 30.43 -33.51
N GLY A 966 -47.82 29.68 -33.48
CA GLY A 966 -48.23 28.88 -32.32
C GLY A 966 -47.58 27.49 -32.34
N THR A 967 -46.81 27.15 -31.31
CA THR A 967 -46.09 25.87 -31.21
C THR A 967 -46.99 24.64 -31.08
N SER A 968 -48.26 24.83 -30.65
CA SER A 968 -49.26 23.77 -30.43
C SER A 968 -49.68 22.98 -31.67
N GLY A 969 -49.18 23.34 -32.86
CA GLY A 969 -49.45 22.64 -34.14
C GLY A 969 -48.36 21.67 -34.59
N PHE A 970 -47.17 21.65 -33.96
CA PHE A 970 -46.07 20.79 -34.36
C PHE A 970 -46.06 19.46 -33.61
N ALA A 971 -45.63 18.40 -34.31
CA ALA A 971 -45.60 17.04 -33.80
C ALA A 971 -44.28 16.75 -33.05
N ALA A 972 -44.38 16.51 -31.74
CA ALA A 972 -43.32 15.98 -30.89
C ALA A 972 -43.54 14.48 -30.63
N VAL A 973 -42.48 13.74 -30.30
CA VAL A 973 -42.55 12.28 -30.08
C VAL A 973 -42.52 11.95 -28.59
N SER A 974 -43.70 11.75 -28.02
CA SER A 974 -43.96 11.61 -26.58
C SER A 974 -44.53 10.22 -26.26
N ASN A 975 -44.03 9.56 -25.21
CA ASN A 975 -44.58 8.35 -24.60
C ASN A 975 -44.82 7.20 -25.57
N ASP A 976 -43.86 6.97 -26.48
CA ASP A 976 -44.01 6.01 -27.57
C ASP A 976 -45.25 6.34 -28.43
N ARG A 977 -45.55 7.63 -28.65
CA ARG A 977 -46.66 8.18 -29.47
C ARG A 977 -46.20 9.49 -30.15
N ILE A 978 -47.09 10.11 -30.92
CA ILE A 978 -46.98 11.53 -31.34
C ILE A 978 -47.92 12.39 -30.48
N THR A 979 -47.44 13.53 -29.97
CA THR A 979 -48.27 14.57 -29.33
C THR A 979 -47.89 15.97 -29.82
N ALA A 980 -48.59 17.00 -29.36
CA ALA A 980 -48.07 18.38 -29.42
C ALA A 980 -46.90 18.55 -28.43
N ALA A 981 -46.06 19.56 -28.70
CA ALA A 981 -44.99 20.00 -27.81
C ALA A 981 -45.51 20.48 -26.43
N ARG A 982 -44.68 20.37 -25.38
CA ARG A 982 -44.99 20.73 -23.99
C ARG A 982 -43.95 21.70 -23.40
N PRO A 983 -44.33 22.52 -22.40
CA PRO A 983 -43.37 23.33 -21.65
C PRO A 983 -42.27 22.48 -21.00
N GLY A 984 -41.10 23.08 -20.77
CA GLY A 984 -39.92 22.39 -20.23
C GLY A 984 -39.08 21.76 -21.34
N VAL A 985 -39.28 20.47 -21.63
CA VAL A 985 -38.46 19.72 -22.62
C VAL A 985 -38.46 20.38 -24.00
N ASP A 986 -39.61 20.87 -24.47
CA ASP A 986 -39.77 21.44 -25.82
C ASP A 986 -39.77 22.99 -25.83
N ASP A 987 -39.32 23.67 -24.74
CA ASP A 987 -39.43 25.14 -24.62
C ASP A 987 -38.56 25.90 -25.66
N LEU A 988 -37.63 25.19 -26.32
CA LEU A 988 -36.87 25.64 -27.48
C LEU A 988 -37.69 25.62 -28.80
N ARG A 989 -38.86 26.27 -28.75
CA ARG A 989 -39.48 27.07 -29.83
C ARG A 989 -38.88 26.82 -31.22
N VAL A 990 -39.50 25.96 -32.03
CA VAL A 990 -39.07 25.72 -33.42
C VAL A 990 -38.88 27.04 -34.17
N GLY A 991 -37.66 27.31 -34.64
CA GLY A 991 -37.27 28.59 -35.24
C GLY A 991 -36.69 29.64 -34.28
N SER A 992 -36.36 29.30 -33.03
CA SER A 992 -35.58 30.16 -32.11
C SER A 992 -34.08 30.14 -32.36
N TYR A 993 -33.61 29.23 -33.22
CA TYR A 993 -32.21 29.08 -33.65
C TYR A 993 -32.10 29.12 -35.17
N LEU A 994 -30.90 29.46 -35.68
CA LEU A 994 -30.56 29.32 -37.09
C LEU A 994 -29.99 27.91 -37.36
N THR A 995 -30.83 26.88 -37.25
CA THR A 995 -30.44 25.47 -37.41
C THR A 995 -31.00 24.84 -38.68
N ASN A 996 -30.11 24.28 -39.51
CA ASN A 996 -30.47 23.38 -40.63
C ASN A 996 -30.83 21.98 -40.09
N GLY A 997 -31.56 21.19 -40.89
CA GLY A 997 -32.06 19.86 -40.53
C GLY A 997 -31.50 18.73 -41.41
N ASN A 998 -30.21 18.79 -41.77
CA ASN A 998 -29.63 17.87 -42.73
C ASN A 998 -29.44 16.48 -42.12
N VAL A 999 -30.18 15.48 -42.62
CA VAL A 999 -30.09 14.09 -42.16
C VAL A 999 -29.33 13.23 -43.18
N LEU A 1000 -28.17 12.73 -42.78
CA LEU A 1000 -27.39 11.72 -43.51
C LEU A 1000 -27.61 10.33 -42.89
N PHE A 1001 -28.12 9.40 -43.69
CA PHE A 1001 -28.34 8.00 -43.32
C PHE A 1001 -27.69 7.08 -44.37
N ALA A 1002 -26.43 6.71 -44.14
CA ALA A 1002 -25.55 6.09 -45.14
C ALA A 1002 -24.98 4.73 -44.72
N ASP A 1003 -24.89 3.80 -45.67
CA ASP A 1003 -24.14 2.54 -45.53
C ASP A 1003 -24.57 1.63 -44.35
N ASN A 1004 -25.76 1.86 -43.75
CA ASN A 1004 -26.25 1.12 -42.58
C ASN A 1004 -26.90 -0.21 -42.97
N GLN A 1005 -26.89 -1.16 -42.04
CA GLN A 1005 -27.62 -2.43 -42.12
C GLN A 1005 -28.78 -2.38 -41.12
N CYS A 1006 -30.02 -2.33 -41.59
CA CYS A 1006 -31.22 -2.30 -40.77
C CYS A 1006 -31.97 -3.64 -40.90
N MET A 1007 -32.28 -4.29 -39.78
CA MET A 1007 -32.95 -5.58 -39.74
C MET A 1007 -34.15 -5.53 -38.77
N LEU A 1008 -35.33 -5.81 -39.30
CA LEU A 1008 -36.52 -6.10 -38.49
C LEU A 1008 -36.76 -7.61 -38.51
N ASP A 1009 -36.84 -8.23 -37.33
CA ASP A 1009 -36.95 -9.69 -37.17
C ASP A 1009 -38.09 -10.05 -36.22
N LEU A 1010 -39.26 -10.32 -36.79
CA LEU A 1010 -40.53 -10.55 -36.07
C LEU A 1010 -40.99 -12.01 -36.10
N ILE A 1011 -40.10 -12.93 -36.53
CA ILE A 1011 -40.38 -14.38 -36.65
C ILE A 1011 -40.97 -14.98 -35.35
N GLU A 1012 -40.60 -14.45 -34.19
CA GLU A 1012 -41.05 -14.93 -32.87
C GLU A 1012 -42.27 -14.20 -32.29
N THR A 1013 -42.68 -13.03 -32.81
CA THR A 1013 -43.74 -12.22 -32.18
C THR A 1013 -45.16 -12.57 -32.60
N GLY A 1014 -45.37 -12.89 -33.89
CA GLY A 1014 -46.66 -13.25 -34.46
C GLY A 1014 -47.67 -12.11 -34.64
N LEU A 1015 -48.40 -12.14 -35.77
CA LEU A 1015 -49.48 -11.21 -36.18
C LEU A 1015 -49.30 -9.74 -35.74
N GLY A 1016 -48.10 -9.20 -35.95
CA GLY A 1016 -47.84 -7.77 -35.86
C GLY A 1016 -48.27 -7.01 -37.12
N LEU A 1017 -48.75 -5.78 -36.93
CA LEU A 1017 -48.89 -4.76 -37.98
C LEU A 1017 -48.00 -3.57 -37.60
N THR A 1018 -47.12 -3.14 -38.50
CA THR A 1018 -46.42 -1.84 -38.35
C THR A 1018 -46.47 -1.03 -39.65
N LEU A 1019 -46.39 0.30 -39.55
CA LEU A 1019 -46.31 1.19 -40.71
C LEU A 1019 -44.97 1.03 -41.43
N SER A 1020 -43.86 0.93 -40.68
CA SER A 1020 -42.53 0.75 -41.27
C SER A 1020 -41.52 0.06 -40.36
N SER A 1021 -40.39 -0.35 -40.94
CA SER A 1021 -39.18 -0.67 -40.18
C SER A 1021 -38.37 0.60 -39.90
N VAL A 1022 -38.20 1.45 -40.92
CA VAL A 1022 -37.44 2.70 -40.88
C VAL A 1022 -38.36 3.89 -41.22
N LEU A 1023 -38.48 4.87 -40.33
CA LEU A 1023 -39.16 6.15 -40.58
C LEU A 1023 -38.16 7.29 -40.36
N ILE A 1024 -37.91 8.09 -41.40
CA ILE A 1024 -37.07 9.28 -41.31
C ILE A 1024 -37.82 10.47 -41.88
N LEU A 1025 -37.99 11.50 -41.05
CA LEU A 1025 -38.68 12.74 -41.37
C LEU A 1025 -37.75 13.92 -41.05
N THR A 1026 -37.59 14.85 -41.98
CA THR A 1026 -36.89 16.14 -41.74
C THR A 1026 -37.61 17.30 -42.44
N LEU A 1027 -37.41 18.52 -41.95
CA LEU A 1027 -37.89 19.76 -42.55
C LEU A 1027 -36.83 20.46 -43.45
N ASP A 1028 -35.77 19.73 -43.87
CA ASP A 1028 -34.67 20.24 -44.70
C ASP A 1028 -34.24 19.26 -45.83
N ASP A 1029 -33.13 18.53 -45.64
CA ASP A 1029 -32.54 17.60 -46.61
C ASP A 1029 -32.31 16.20 -46.03
N LEU A 1030 -32.64 15.16 -46.80
CA LEU A 1030 -32.47 13.75 -46.42
C LEU A 1030 -31.64 12.98 -47.46
N ALA A 1031 -30.45 12.53 -47.07
CA ALA A 1031 -29.63 11.60 -47.84
C ALA A 1031 -29.73 10.17 -47.27
N PHE A 1032 -30.41 9.27 -47.98
CA PHE A 1032 -30.59 7.86 -47.62
C PHE A 1032 -29.94 6.97 -48.68
N HIS A 1033 -28.69 6.54 -48.49
CA HIS A 1033 -27.96 5.81 -49.54
C HIS A 1033 -27.04 4.67 -49.08
N GLY A 1034 -26.90 3.65 -49.94
CA GLY A 1034 -26.03 2.48 -49.70
C GLY A 1034 -26.52 1.52 -48.61
N ASN A 1035 -27.71 1.76 -48.03
CA ASN A 1035 -28.23 0.99 -46.90
C ASN A 1035 -28.78 -0.38 -47.34
N GLN A 1036 -28.71 -1.35 -46.43
CA GLN A 1036 -29.30 -2.68 -46.59
C GLN A 1036 -30.40 -2.84 -45.55
N CYS A 1037 -31.65 -3.03 -45.98
CA CYS A 1037 -32.83 -3.02 -45.13
C CYS A 1037 -33.58 -4.35 -45.25
N ASP A 1038 -33.36 -5.25 -44.31
CA ASP A 1038 -33.94 -6.60 -44.25
C ASP A 1038 -35.18 -6.66 -43.33
N CYS A 1039 -36.17 -7.48 -43.72
CA CYS A 1039 -37.44 -7.67 -43.02
C CYS A 1039 -37.76 -9.17 -42.95
N ASN A 1040 -37.39 -9.80 -41.84
CA ASN A 1040 -37.68 -11.18 -41.50
C ASN A 1040 -39.04 -11.24 -40.78
N LEU A 1041 -40.08 -11.59 -41.52
CA LEU A 1041 -41.48 -11.59 -41.07
C LEU A 1041 -42.08 -12.98 -41.32
N LEU A 1042 -42.94 -13.45 -40.41
CA LEU A 1042 -43.64 -14.74 -40.59
C LEU A 1042 -45.07 -14.49 -41.10
N ASP A 1043 -46.01 -14.25 -40.18
CA ASP A 1043 -47.40 -13.88 -40.45
C ASP A 1043 -47.63 -12.35 -40.36
N ASP A 1044 -46.58 -11.60 -40.02
CA ASP A 1044 -46.60 -10.15 -39.76
C ASP A 1044 -46.63 -9.32 -41.04
N PHE A 1045 -47.10 -8.08 -40.95
CA PHE A 1045 -47.22 -7.15 -42.08
C PHE A 1045 -46.64 -5.76 -41.79
N VAL A 1046 -45.90 -5.21 -42.75
CA VAL A 1046 -45.32 -3.87 -42.73
C VAL A 1046 -45.90 -3.07 -43.90
N LEU A 1047 -46.42 -1.85 -43.70
CA LEU A 1047 -46.93 -1.07 -44.85
C LEU A 1047 -45.81 -0.74 -45.84
N SER A 1048 -44.69 -0.19 -45.36
CA SER A 1048 -43.48 -0.09 -46.17
C SER A 1048 -42.19 -0.22 -45.36
N GLN A 1049 -41.21 -0.95 -45.90
CA GLN A 1049 -39.94 -1.20 -45.19
C GLN A 1049 -39.24 0.11 -44.78
N ALA A 1050 -39.19 1.11 -45.66
CA ALA A 1050 -38.73 2.47 -45.32
C ALA A 1050 -39.77 3.54 -45.71
N VAL A 1051 -40.02 4.51 -44.83
CA VAL A 1051 -40.83 5.70 -45.09
C VAL A 1051 -39.96 6.94 -44.89
N LEU A 1052 -39.76 7.69 -45.96
CA LEU A 1052 -38.78 8.78 -46.04
C LEU A 1052 -39.47 10.05 -46.56
N ALA A 1053 -39.43 11.14 -45.78
CA ALA A 1053 -39.99 12.42 -46.22
C ALA A 1053 -39.14 13.64 -45.81
N ALA A 1054 -38.93 14.54 -46.77
CA ALA A 1054 -38.24 15.81 -46.60
C ALA A 1054 -38.58 16.80 -47.73
N PRO A 1055 -38.41 18.12 -47.57
CA PRO A 1055 -38.46 19.07 -48.68
C PRO A 1055 -37.53 18.70 -49.83
N SER A 1056 -36.30 18.27 -49.51
CA SER A 1056 -35.34 17.70 -50.45
C SER A 1056 -34.86 16.32 -50.00
N LEU A 1057 -34.82 15.33 -50.90
CA LEU A 1057 -34.34 13.98 -50.56
C LEU A 1057 -33.64 13.25 -51.71
N ARG A 1058 -32.70 12.39 -51.32
CA ARG A 1058 -31.90 11.51 -52.18
C ARG A 1058 -31.94 10.10 -51.61
N VAL A 1059 -32.62 9.19 -52.30
CA VAL A 1059 -32.77 7.77 -51.93
C VAL A 1059 -32.05 6.92 -52.97
N ALA A 1060 -30.79 6.54 -52.70
CA ALA A 1060 -29.90 5.99 -53.72
C ALA A 1060 -29.18 4.67 -53.35
N ASP A 1061 -29.06 3.76 -54.32
CA ASP A 1061 -28.23 2.54 -54.24
C ASP A 1061 -28.53 1.61 -53.03
N ASN A 1062 -29.73 1.69 -52.44
CA ASN A 1062 -30.13 0.88 -51.29
C ASN A 1062 -30.68 -0.50 -51.71
N ARG A 1063 -30.61 -1.50 -50.80
CA ARG A 1063 -31.24 -2.82 -50.94
C ARG A 1063 -32.37 -3.00 -49.93
N PHE A 1064 -33.61 -3.12 -50.39
CA PHE A 1064 -34.80 -3.36 -49.54
C PHE A 1064 -35.31 -4.81 -49.71
N LYS A 1065 -35.30 -5.61 -48.64
CA LYS A 1065 -35.55 -7.07 -48.68
C LYS A 1065 -36.64 -7.50 -47.68
N GLU A 1066 -37.75 -8.05 -48.20
CA GLU A 1066 -38.97 -8.30 -47.44
C GLU A 1066 -39.59 -9.69 -47.75
N GLY A 1067 -40.42 -10.19 -46.84
CA GLY A 1067 -41.26 -11.37 -47.07
C GLY A 1067 -42.26 -11.16 -48.21
N ARG A 1068 -42.42 -12.16 -49.09
CA ARG A 1068 -43.10 -12.05 -50.40
C ARG A 1068 -44.51 -11.45 -50.35
N TYR A 1069 -45.26 -11.61 -49.26
CA TYR A 1069 -46.60 -11.05 -49.08
C TYR A 1069 -46.74 -10.20 -47.82
N ASN A 1070 -45.62 -9.87 -47.17
CA ASN A 1070 -45.55 -9.25 -45.85
C ASN A 1070 -45.32 -7.72 -45.91
N ALA A 1071 -45.20 -7.15 -47.12
CA ALA A 1071 -45.07 -5.71 -47.33
C ALA A 1071 -45.92 -5.22 -48.51
N LEU A 1072 -46.35 -3.95 -48.51
CA LEU A 1072 -47.01 -3.30 -49.65
C LEU A 1072 -46.01 -2.59 -50.57
N PHE A 1073 -45.07 -1.84 -49.99
CA PHE A 1073 -44.03 -1.09 -50.71
C PHE A 1073 -42.65 -1.32 -50.11
N SER A 1074 -41.59 -1.39 -50.92
CA SER A 1074 -40.22 -1.47 -50.37
C SER A 1074 -39.70 -0.14 -49.83
N ALA A 1075 -40.16 0.98 -50.38
CA ALA A 1075 -40.02 2.28 -49.74
C ALA A 1075 -41.16 3.24 -50.15
N MET A 1076 -41.49 4.17 -49.26
CA MET A 1076 -42.24 5.38 -49.56
C MET A 1076 -41.29 6.58 -49.52
N SER A 1077 -41.24 7.36 -50.60
CA SER A 1077 -40.29 8.45 -50.81
C SER A 1077 -41.03 9.71 -51.23
N LEU A 1078 -41.03 10.74 -50.37
CA LEU A 1078 -41.91 11.90 -50.45
C LEU A 1078 -41.12 13.22 -50.31
N GLY A 1079 -41.18 14.12 -51.30
CA GLY A 1079 -40.54 15.44 -51.17
C GLY A 1079 -40.71 16.36 -52.36
N VAL A 1080 -40.41 17.65 -52.21
CA VAL A 1080 -40.55 18.64 -53.31
C VAL A 1080 -39.47 18.42 -54.36
N MET A 1081 -38.23 18.23 -53.92
CA MET A 1081 -37.09 17.80 -54.73
C MET A 1081 -36.69 16.38 -54.35
N ASN A 1082 -37.19 15.39 -55.10
CA ASN A 1082 -37.04 13.96 -54.83
C ASN A 1082 -36.18 13.28 -55.90
N ASN A 1083 -35.05 12.71 -55.52
CA ASN A 1083 -34.31 11.76 -56.36
C ASN A 1083 -34.32 10.37 -55.72
N THR A 1084 -35.01 9.41 -56.35
CA THR A 1084 -35.00 8.01 -55.95
C THR A 1084 -34.54 7.14 -57.12
N SER A 1085 -33.26 6.73 -57.12
CA SER A 1085 -32.61 6.01 -58.24
C SER A 1085 -31.53 5.01 -57.76
N GLY A 1086 -31.19 4.00 -58.55
CA GLY A 1086 -30.17 2.98 -58.22
C GLY A 1086 -30.63 1.84 -57.28
N ASN A 1087 -31.82 1.96 -56.67
CA ASN A 1087 -32.25 1.05 -55.60
C ASN A 1087 -32.65 -0.35 -56.11
N GLN A 1088 -32.45 -1.35 -55.26
CA GLN A 1088 -32.85 -2.75 -55.48
C GLN A 1088 -33.90 -3.16 -54.45
N ALA A 1089 -35.15 -3.36 -54.88
CA ALA A 1089 -36.32 -3.58 -54.04
C ALA A 1089 -36.97 -4.95 -54.25
N THR A 1090 -37.74 -5.43 -53.27
CA THR A 1090 -38.52 -6.68 -53.41
C THR A 1090 -39.93 -6.37 -53.92
N HIS A 1091 -40.55 -5.32 -53.38
CA HIS A 1091 -41.87 -4.80 -53.73
C HIS A 1091 -41.74 -3.43 -54.42
N CYS A 1092 -42.85 -2.82 -54.86
CA CYS A 1092 -42.76 -1.56 -55.61
C CYS A 1092 -42.38 -0.36 -54.72
N LEU A 1093 -41.69 0.62 -55.31
CA LEU A 1093 -41.31 1.87 -54.65
C LEU A 1093 -42.40 2.96 -54.85
N PHE A 1094 -43.00 3.44 -53.76
CA PHE A 1094 -43.98 4.52 -53.79
C PHE A 1094 -43.28 5.88 -53.74
N ILE A 1095 -42.97 6.44 -54.91
CA ILE A 1095 -42.19 7.67 -55.05
C ILE A 1095 -43.11 8.82 -55.49
N ARG A 1096 -43.13 9.93 -54.74
CA ARG A 1096 -43.98 11.10 -55.02
C ARG A 1096 -43.25 12.44 -54.89
N PRO A 1097 -43.58 13.42 -55.77
CA PRO A 1097 -43.29 14.81 -55.52
C PRO A 1097 -44.32 15.42 -54.56
N LEU A 1098 -43.91 16.38 -53.73
CA LEU A 1098 -44.80 17.25 -52.97
C LEU A 1098 -45.03 18.59 -53.72
N PRO A 1099 -46.15 19.30 -53.46
CA PRO A 1099 -46.37 20.65 -53.99
C PRO A 1099 -45.28 21.65 -53.52
N PRO A 1100 -45.00 22.75 -54.26
CA PRO A 1100 -45.81 23.30 -55.35
C PRO A 1100 -45.38 22.92 -56.78
N ALA A 1101 -44.18 22.33 -56.98
CA ALA A 1101 -43.65 21.99 -58.30
C ALA A 1101 -42.86 20.68 -58.25
N PRO A 1102 -43.10 19.72 -59.17
CA PRO A 1102 -42.51 18.38 -59.07
C PRO A 1102 -41.09 18.32 -59.63
N LEU A 1103 -40.08 18.44 -58.76
CA LEU A 1103 -38.67 18.15 -59.10
C LEU A 1103 -38.37 16.68 -58.78
N LEU A 1104 -38.76 15.78 -59.68
CA LEU A 1104 -38.68 14.33 -59.47
C LEU A 1104 -37.70 13.62 -60.43
N VAL A 1105 -36.78 12.84 -59.86
CA VAL A 1105 -36.05 11.77 -60.53
C VAL A 1105 -36.52 10.43 -59.96
N ASN A 1106 -37.09 9.57 -60.80
CA ASN A 1106 -37.56 8.24 -60.43
C ASN A 1106 -36.89 7.19 -61.34
N GLY A 1107 -35.82 6.60 -60.83
CA GLY A 1107 -35.11 5.49 -61.44
C GLY A 1107 -33.85 5.86 -62.25
N PRO A 1108 -33.17 4.86 -62.85
CA PRO A 1108 -33.56 3.45 -62.88
C PRO A 1108 -33.53 2.80 -61.48
N ASN A 1109 -34.58 2.08 -61.11
CA ASN A 1109 -34.65 1.23 -59.91
C ASN A 1109 -34.97 -0.21 -60.38
N THR A 1110 -34.61 -1.22 -59.60
CA THR A 1110 -34.84 -2.63 -59.92
C THR A 1110 -35.73 -3.28 -58.86
N GLU A 1111 -36.88 -3.84 -59.26
CA GLU A 1111 -37.88 -4.43 -58.36
C GLU A 1111 -38.04 -5.93 -58.65
N LEU A 1112 -37.99 -6.80 -57.63
CA LEU A 1112 -38.05 -8.26 -57.81
C LEU A 1112 -39.47 -8.76 -58.16
N PHE A 1113 -40.53 -8.18 -57.58
CA PHE A 1113 -41.92 -8.62 -57.80
C PHE A 1113 -42.75 -7.66 -58.67
N GLY A 1114 -42.31 -7.50 -59.92
CA GLY A 1114 -43.10 -6.86 -60.98
C GLY A 1114 -43.14 -7.65 -62.29
N PRO A 1115 -44.33 -8.11 -62.76
CA PRO A 1115 -45.40 -8.71 -61.97
C PRO A 1115 -45.87 -10.06 -62.55
N LEU A 1116 -46.43 -10.95 -61.71
CA LEU A 1116 -47.27 -12.08 -62.17
C LEU A 1116 -48.79 -11.74 -62.21
N GLY A 1117 -49.14 -10.46 -62.37
CA GLY A 1117 -50.47 -10.05 -62.84
C GLY A 1117 -51.17 -8.88 -62.15
N THR A 1118 -50.75 -8.43 -60.95
CA THR A 1118 -51.58 -7.51 -60.13
C THR A 1118 -50.89 -6.27 -59.53
N SER A 1119 -49.58 -6.25 -59.28
CA SER A 1119 -48.94 -5.14 -58.54
C SER A 1119 -48.82 -3.83 -59.34
N ALA A 1120 -48.71 -3.90 -60.67
CA ALA A 1120 -48.76 -2.72 -61.54
C ALA A 1120 -50.10 -1.97 -61.42
N GLU A 1121 -51.20 -2.68 -61.16
CA GLU A 1121 -52.49 -2.06 -60.85
C GLU A 1121 -52.58 -1.53 -59.42
N VAL A 1122 -51.75 -1.95 -58.47
CA VAL A 1122 -51.78 -1.41 -57.10
C VAL A 1122 -50.96 -0.13 -57.01
N CYS A 1123 -49.67 -0.16 -57.36
CA CYS A 1123 -48.84 1.05 -57.44
C CYS A 1123 -49.39 2.05 -58.49
N GLY A 1124 -50.04 1.55 -59.56
CA GLY A 1124 -50.76 2.34 -60.57
C GLY A 1124 -52.09 2.92 -60.09
N ARG A 1125 -53.08 2.11 -59.68
CA ARG A 1125 -54.39 2.65 -59.26
C ARG A 1125 -54.31 3.50 -57.99
N LEU A 1126 -53.28 3.35 -57.14
CA LEU A 1126 -53.02 4.29 -56.04
C LEU A 1126 -52.41 5.62 -56.52
N ALA A 1127 -51.80 5.67 -57.70
CA ALA A 1127 -51.53 6.95 -58.38
C ALA A 1127 -52.84 7.61 -58.85
N ASP A 1128 -53.75 6.82 -59.43
CA ASP A 1128 -55.00 7.33 -60.01
C ASP A 1128 -56.08 7.68 -58.98
N THR A 1129 -56.08 7.05 -57.80
CA THR A 1129 -57.09 7.27 -56.74
C THR A 1129 -56.70 8.27 -55.65
N LEU A 1130 -55.44 8.72 -55.59
CA LEU A 1130 -54.95 9.72 -54.63
C LEU A 1130 -54.45 11.06 -55.25
N PRO A 1131 -55.02 11.60 -56.35
CA PRO A 1131 -54.48 12.79 -57.03
C PRO A 1131 -54.60 14.10 -56.20
N ASN A 1132 -55.37 14.10 -55.11
CA ASN A 1132 -55.65 15.28 -54.28
C ASN A 1132 -55.21 15.13 -52.82
N TYR A 1133 -54.45 14.09 -52.44
CA TYR A 1133 -53.99 13.91 -51.06
C TYR A 1133 -52.87 14.92 -50.75
N GLY A 1134 -53.25 16.09 -50.22
CA GLY A 1134 -52.39 17.27 -50.07
C GLY A 1134 -53.02 18.57 -50.60
N ALA A 1135 -54.15 18.51 -51.29
CA ALA A 1135 -54.91 19.70 -51.67
C ALA A 1135 -55.65 20.29 -50.47
N VAL A 1136 -55.19 21.45 -49.97
CA VAL A 1136 -55.83 22.16 -48.85
C VAL A 1136 -57.25 22.59 -49.24
N ALA A 1137 -58.25 22.12 -48.50
CA ALA A 1137 -59.62 22.56 -48.66
C ALA A 1137 -59.77 24.02 -48.21
N THR A 1138 -59.87 24.96 -49.15
CA THR A 1138 -60.09 26.38 -48.87
C THR A 1138 -61.48 26.60 -48.29
N VAL A 1139 -61.58 26.69 -46.96
CA VAL A 1139 -62.79 27.08 -46.25
C VAL A 1139 -63.17 28.50 -46.65
N GLN A 1140 -64.31 28.68 -47.30
CA GLN A 1140 -64.87 30.02 -47.51
C GLN A 1140 -65.39 30.58 -46.17
N PRO A 1141 -65.09 31.84 -45.81
CA PRO A 1141 -65.69 32.47 -44.64
C PRO A 1141 -67.18 32.74 -44.90
N ALA A 1142 -68.03 32.49 -43.91
CA ALA A 1142 -69.47 32.70 -43.99
C ALA A 1142 -70.03 33.25 -42.66
N GLY A 1143 -70.69 34.40 -42.73
CA GLY A 1143 -71.49 34.99 -41.63
C GLY A 1143 -70.69 35.85 -40.66
#